data_AF-A0A939R3L6-F1
#
_entry.id   AF-A0A939R3L6-F1
#
_cell.length_a   1.000
_cell.length_b   1.000
_cell.length_c   1.000
_cell.angle_alpha   90.00
_cell.angle_beta   90.00
_cell.angle_gamma   90.00
#
_symmetry.space_group_name_H-M   'P 1'
#
loop_
_entity.id
_entity.type
_entity.pdbx_description
1 polymer ?
#
loop_
_entity_poly.entity_id
_entity_poly.type
_entity_poly.pdbx_seq_one_letter_code
_entity_poly.pdbx_strand_id
1 'polypeptide(L)'
;MRTRMILIALAATALAACSREAATVESAPEQIVLTATQEGYDGTRTTLMSGGSQVFWEYGDNINVFYDGQSGQFNSQITDLGAYYPITTFVGTLDNVSVGSINSTGKKIWGLYPYREDATSDGNSITTALHDGQIGAPGSFFKRTQITAACSSSIALRFYNVTGGVRFMLSQSGIKKVRLEAVNGEYLAGTARITFDGGVPAAEVISDGSSAISLTAPRGEAFSTGTWYYIVTLPATLSGGFRLVFTKGSETGIYTHSSPVTITRGKFGSLENPDKDVTFSEETTAGILPEIHDGDDVLANNPLVEKFLSEVTYPERDWSTTKLFNYPPVAPGQSDVPPVYAIKWTADAGAGELTATLRDGDWSKQNTLPAGASFYTVTNLRPNATYTYEIKAKSSKTMTSGTFTTHGHLHQLFFQQNVRNCRDLGGWKTKDGKTVKYRKVYRGGRLQWATKEPATLTEEGLAEVLAEGIKAQLELRNTNDAIKETALGQGYAFCAPIIREGYADMLRPSDGLTGKTRQCFEFIVNCVREDKPVYFHCSLGRDRTGTVAMLVLGVLGVDEGDISKEYELTQFAPHYWGTSEGEHTLFSRTAEYAYKGAASYIWDNFTKGSESFATGVEKFFLSIGVSQQDIDDFRSLMLE
;
A
#
# COMPACT_ATOMS: atom_id res chain seq x y z
N MET A 1 82.20 24.90 13.59
CA MET A 1 82.08 23.96 14.72
C MET A 1 81.02 24.52 15.68
N ARG A 2 79.87 23.84 15.79
CA ARG A 2 78.96 23.79 16.96
C ARG A 2 78.67 25.08 17.76
N THR A 3 77.44 25.63 17.64
CA THR A 3 76.33 25.48 18.63
C THR A 3 75.38 26.70 18.66
N ARG A 4 74.11 26.39 18.36
CA ARG A 4 72.79 26.98 18.74
C ARG A 4 72.80 28.16 19.74
N MET A 5 72.22 29.32 19.40
CA MET A 5 70.78 29.74 19.48
C MET A 5 70.22 29.92 20.90
N ILE A 6 69.68 31.14 21.18
CA ILE A 6 68.43 31.53 21.91
C ILE A 6 68.57 33.03 22.35
N LEU A 7 67.92 33.97 21.65
CA LEU A 7 66.69 34.75 21.98
C LEU A 7 66.88 35.96 22.93
N ILE A 8 66.31 37.13 22.56
CA ILE A 8 65.15 37.83 23.19
C ILE A 8 65.17 39.33 22.82
N ALA A 9 64.13 39.79 22.12
CA ALA A 9 63.56 41.15 22.00
C ALA A 9 62.60 41.08 20.79
N LEU A 10 61.34 41.53 20.77
CA LEU A 10 60.66 42.62 21.46
C LEU A 10 59.12 42.47 21.23
N ALA A 11 58.30 43.02 22.14
CA ALA A 11 56.97 43.66 21.97
C ALA A 11 55.91 42.99 21.05
N ALA A 12 54.81 42.45 21.59
CA ALA A 12 53.56 43.13 22.00
C ALA A 12 52.71 43.69 20.84
N THR A 13 51.54 43.08 20.56
CA THR A 13 50.20 43.69 20.68
C THR A 13 49.10 42.67 20.34
N ALA A 14 47.98 42.79 21.05
CA ALA A 14 46.84 41.88 21.12
C ALA A 14 45.97 41.84 19.85
N LEU A 15 45.25 40.72 19.65
CA LEU A 15 43.88 40.69 19.11
C LEU A 15 43.21 39.31 19.29
N ALA A 16 42.06 39.35 19.96
CA ALA A 16 40.86 38.51 19.82
C ALA A 16 40.93 36.96 19.93
N ALA A 17 40.38 36.48 21.04
CA ALA A 17 39.54 35.29 21.23
C ALA A 17 39.55 34.18 20.16
N CYS A 18 40.17 33.05 20.51
CA CYS A 18 39.77 31.71 20.04
C CYS A 18 39.48 30.83 21.27
N SER A 19 38.22 30.77 21.71
CA SER A 19 37.75 29.65 22.51
C SER A 19 37.50 28.48 21.55
N ARG A 20 38.39 27.48 21.59
CA ARG A 20 38.22 26.21 20.92
C ARG A 20 37.13 25.44 21.66
N GLU A 21 35.95 25.29 21.08
CA GLU A 21 34.96 24.31 21.52
C GLU A 21 35.58 22.92 21.39
N ALA A 22 35.65 22.19 22.51
CA ALA A 22 35.95 20.78 22.49
C ALA A 22 34.74 20.07 21.89
N ALA A 23 34.85 19.63 20.63
CA ALA A 23 33.90 18.69 20.05
C ALA A 23 33.88 17.44 20.92
N THR A 24 32.75 17.19 21.59
CA THR A 24 32.44 15.90 22.19
C THR A 24 32.46 14.86 21.09
N VAL A 25 33.40 13.92 21.16
CA VAL A 25 33.35 12.70 20.35
C VAL A 25 32.17 11.90 20.88
N GLU A 26 31.03 11.94 20.20
CA GLU A 26 29.95 10.98 20.45
C GLU A 26 30.52 9.58 20.17
N SER A 27 30.60 8.76 21.22
CA SER A 27 30.95 7.35 21.08
C SER A 27 29.86 6.66 20.27
N ALA A 28 30.25 5.85 19.28
CA ALA A 28 29.31 5.04 18.53
C ALA A 28 28.44 4.20 19.49
N PRO A 29 27.13 4.04 19.22
CA PRO A 29 26.23 3.32 20.12
C PRO A 29 26.67 1.87 20.32
N GLU A 30 26.56 1.38 21.56
CA GLU A 30 26.97 0.02 21.94
C GLU A 30 26.05 -1.01 21.27
N GLN A 31 26.64 -2.04 20.68
CA GLN A 31 25.91 -3.15 20.10
C GLN A 31 25.38 -4.07 21.22
N ILE A 32 24.08 -4.25 21.26
CA ILE A 32 23.38 -5.08 22.25
C ILE A 32 23.02 -6.42 21.62
N VAL A 33 23.38 -7.50 22.30
CA VAL A 33 23.09 -8.88 21.90
C VAL A 33 22.05 -9.46 22.86
N LEU A 34 20.87 -9.78 22.35
CA LEU A 34 19.75 -10.33 23.10
C LEU A 34 19.54 -11.81 22.77
N THR A 35 19.19 -12.61 23.77
CA THR A 35 18.76 -14.00 23.57
C THR A 35 17.24 -14.06 23.61
N ALA A 36 16.62 -14.62 22.59
CA ALA A 36 15.17 -14.73 22.48
C ALA A 36 14.71 -16.18 22.42
N THR A 37 13.59 -16.48 23.09
CA THR A 37 12.91 -17.79 23.07
C THR A 37 11.42 -17.62 22.83
N GLN A 38 10.76 -18.59 22.21
CA GLN A 38 9.31 -18.57 21.94
C GLN A 38 8.48 -19.40 22.93
N GLU A 39 7.26 -18.95 23.22
CA GLU A 39 6.26 -19.71 23.97
C GLU A 39 5.94 -21.05 23.30
N GLY A 40 5.75 -22.10 24.09
CA GLY A 40 5.54 -23.46 23.60
C GLY A 40 6.84 -24.23 23.30
N TYR A 41 8.01 -23.63 23.50
CA TYR A 41 9.29 -24.34 23.52
C TYR A 41 9.65 -24.78 24.95
N ASP A 42 9.50 -26.08 25.24
CA ASP A 42 10.05 -26.73 26.44
C ASP A 42 11.31 -27.49 26.03
N GLY A 43 12.50 -27.01 26.43
CA GLY A 43 13.82 -27.47 25.96
C GLY A 43 14.22 -28.93 26.22
N THR A 44 13.29 -29.85 26.48
CA THR A 44 13.55 -31.28 26.66
C THR A 44 12.36 -32.15 26.23
N ARG A 45 11.93 -32.16 24.96
CA ARG A 45 10.97 -33.17 24.44
C ARG A 45 11.24 -33.55 22.98
N THR A 46 11.35 -34.85 22.71
CA THR A 46 11.66 -35.49 21.41
C THR A 46 10.46 -35.60 20.45
N THR A 47 9.49 -34.66 20.49
CA THR A 47 8.29 -34.74 19.62
C THR A 47 7.83 -33.36 19.15
N LEU A 48 7.53 -33.25 17.85
CA LEU A 48 6.89 -32.08 17.23
C LEU A 48 5.50 -31.87 17.82
N MET A 49 5.22 -30.67 18.35
CA MET A 49 3.87 -30.31 18.76
C MET A 49 3.04 -29.95 17.53
N SER A 50 2.05 -30.80 17.20
CA SER A 50 1.05 -30.54 16.16
C SER A 50 -0.06 -29.64 16.72
N GLY A 51 -0.15 -28.41 16.22
CA GLY A 51 -1.19 -27.47 16.67
C GLY A 51 -1.22 -26.12 15.94
N GLY A 52 -0.14 -25.75 15.22
CA GLY A 52 -0.10 -24.55 14.38
C GLY A 52 -0.06 -23.21 15.14
N SER A 53 0.32 -23.20 16.42
CA SER A 53 0.42 -21.98 17.24
C SER A 53 1.86 -21.60 17.63
N GLN A 54 2.86 -22.36 17.16
CA GLN A 54 4.27 -22.04 17.39
C GLN A 54 4.77 -21.07 16.33
N VAL A 55 5.45 -20.00 16.77
CA VAL A 55 6.14 -19.05 15.91
C VAL A 55 7.60 -19.46 15.82
N PHE A 56 8.14 -19.49 14.61
CA PHE A 56 9.56 -19.71 14.36
C PHE A 56 10.18 -18.47 13.73
N TRP A 57 11.39 -18.13 14.15
CA TRP A 57 12.17 -17.08 13.51
C TRP A 57 13.03 -17.64 12.39
N GLU A 58 13.26 -16.80 11.38
CA GLU A 58 14.13 -17.10 10.24
C GLU A 58 15.21 -16.02 10.05
N TYR A 59 16.11 -16.26 9.09
CA TYR A 59 17.07 -15.28 8.61
C TYR A 59 16.35 -13.98 8.21
N GLY A 60 16.80 -12.83 8.74
CA GLY A 60 16.27 -11.51 8.37
C GLY A 60 14.97 -11.10 9.07
N ASP A 61 14.54 -11.86 10.08
CA ASP A 61 13.48 -11.42 10.99
C ASP A 61 13.97 -10.35 11.96
N ASN A 62 13.11 -9.37 12.21
CA ASN A 62 13.41 -8.22 13.06
C ASN A 62 12.40 -8.11 14.19
N ILE A 63 12.84 -7.55 15.32
CA ILE A 63 11.99 -7.21 16.47
C ILE A 63 12.15 -5.74 16.83
N ASN A 64 11.12 -5.14 17.42
CA ASN A 64 11.31 -3.93 18.21
C ASN A 64 11.83 -4.32 19.59
N VAL A 65 12.73 -3.48 20.11
CA VAL A 65 13.15 -3.52 21.50
C VAL A 65 12.93 -2.15 22.10
N PHE A 66 12.25 -2.09 23.25
CA PHE A 66 12.00 -0.86 23.99
C PHE A 66 12.59 -0.93 25.38
N TYR A 67 13.31 0.11 25.80
CA TYR A 67 13.89 0.21 27.13
C TYR A 67 14.13 1.68 27.49
N ASP A 68 13.62 2.10 28.65
CA ASP A 68 13.85 3.42 29.24
C ASP A 68 13.60 4.63 28.29
N GLY A 69 12.48 4.57 27.57
CA GLY A 69 12.10 5.60 26.59
C GLY A 69 12.85 5.52 25.25
N GLN A 70 13.78 4.58 25.10
CA GLN A 70 14.48 4.29 23.85
C GLN A 70 13.84 3.13 23.10
N SER A 71 13.96 3.14 21.78
CA SER A 71 13.49 2.08 20.89
C SER A 71 14.52 1.76 19.82
N GLY A 72 14.65 0.49 19.45
CA GLY A 72 15.57 0.07 18.39
C GLY A 72 15.07 -1.15 17.64
N GLN A 73 15.49 -1.28 16.38
CA GLN A 73 15.31 -2.49 15.58
C GLN A 73 16.46 -3.45 15.86
N PHE A 74 16.13 -4.70 16.17
CA PHE A 74 17.11 -5.75 16.37
C PHE A 74 16.88 -6.86 15.35
N ASN A 75 17.96 -7.35 14.76
CA ASN A 75 17.94 -8.27 13.62
C ASN A 75 18.38 -9.66 14.06
N SER A 76 17.69 -10.70 13.58
CA SER A 76 18.04 -12.09 13.86
C SER A 76 19.44 -12.42 13.33
N GLN A 77 20.21 -13.19 14.09
CA GLN A 77 21.55 -13.65 13.70
C GLN A 77 21.56 -15.07 13.14
N ILE A 78 20.41 -15.54 12.67
CA ILE A 78 20.30 -16.81 11.96
C ILE A 78 21.05 -16.65 10.65
N THR A 79 21.97 -17.57 10.32
CA THR A 79 22.76 -17.54 9.07
C THR A 79 22.26 -18.53 8.04
N ASP A 80 21.46 -19.51 8.45
CA ASP A 80 21.02 -20.62 7.62
C ASP A 80 19.70 -20.24 6.92
N LEU A 81 19.80 -19.90 5.63
CA LEU A 81 18.66 -19.61 4.78
C LEU A 81 17.71 -20.82 4.72
N GLY A 82 16.46 -20.62 5.15
CA GLY A 82 15.41 -21.65 5.16
C GLY A 82 15.31 -22.47 6.44
N ALA A 83 16.14 -22.22 7.45
CA ALA A 83 16.05 -22.85 8.76
C ALA A 83 15.14 -22.06 9.72
N TYR A 84 14.41 -22.78 10.58
CA TYR A 84 13.41 -22.25 11.51
C TYR A 84 13.82 -22.55 12.94
N TYR A 85 13.97 -21.51 13.76
CA TYR A 85 14.44 -21.67 15.14
C TYR A 85 13.46 -21.07 16.16
N PRO A 86 13.10 -21.81 17.22
CA PRO A 86 12.33 -21.29 18.36
C PRO A 86 13.19 -20.53 19.38
N ILE A 87 14.52 -20.55 19.19
CA ILE A 87 15.52 -19.82 19.97
C ILE A 87 16.46 -19.13 18.99
N THR A 88 16.72 -17.84 19.20
CA THR A 88 17.70 -17.12 18.38
C THR A 88 18.35 -15.98 19.15
N THR A 89 19.39 -15.41 18.55
CA THR A 89 20.03 -14.19 19.01
C THR A 89 19.61 -13.03 18.12
N PHE A 90 19.29 -11.90 18.75
CA PHE A 90 18.96 -10.65 18.07
C PHE A 90 20.01 -9.60 18.40
N VAL A 91 20.40 -8.81 17.40
CA VAL A 91 21.45 -7.81 17.53
C VAL A 91 20.98 -6.46 17.00
N GLY A 92 21.20 -5.42 17.79
CA GLY A 92 20.80 -4.04 17.49
C GLY A 92 21.46 -3.05 18.44
N THR A 93 20.99 -1.81 18.41
CA THR A 93 21.48 -0.71 19.25
C THR A 93 20.32 0.03 19.88
N LEU A 94 20.57 0.66 21.03
CA LEU A 94 19.67 1.60 21.69
C LEU A 94 20.49 2.81 22.11
N ASP A 95 19.98 4.02 21.84
CA ASP A 95 20.73 5.23 22.10
C ASP A 95 20.98 5.42 23.59
N ASN A 96 22.24 5.65 23.97
CA ASN A 96 22.68 5.83 25.36
C ASN A 96 22.34 4.66 26.32
N VAL A 97 22.13 3.45 25.80
CA VAL A 97 21.85 2.24 26.60
C VAL A 97 22.98 1.23 26.43
N SER A 98 23.41 0.63 27.54
CA SER A 98 24.39 -0.46 27.58
C SER A 98 23.76 -1.76 28.09
N VAL A 99 24.40 -2.90 27.83
CA VAL A 99 23.97 -4.18 28.42
C VAL A 99 24.02 -4.11 29.96
N GLY A 100 25.02 -3.40 30.50
CA GLY A 100 25.18 -3.19 31.94
C GLY A 100 24.00 -2.44 32.56
N SER A 101 23.47 -1.40 31.90
CA SER A 101 22.32 -0.64 32.41
C SER A 101 21.03 -1.47 32.44
N ILE A 102 20.80 -2.34 31.45
CA ILE A 102 19.61 -3.19 31.39
C ILE A 102 19.57 -4.15 32.59
N ASN A 103 20.69 -4.80 32.90
CA ASN A 103 20.73 -5.86 33.93
C ASN A 103 20.80 -5.34 35.37
N SER A 104 21.09 -4.06 35.59
CA SER A 104 21.39 -3.50 36.94
C SER A 104 20.32 -2.56 37.49
N THR A 105 19.44 -2.02 36.66
CA THR A 105 18.47 -0.95 37.04
C THR A 105 17.13 -1.48 37.52
N GLY A 106 16.80 -2.76 37.24
CA GLY A 106 15.47 -3.33 37.52
C GLY A 106 14.34 -2.81 36.62
N LYS A 107 14.64 -1.94 35.64
CA LYS A 107 13.69 -1.48 34.63
C LYS A 107 13.32 -2.60 33.66
N LYS A 108 12.12 -2.55 33.10
CA LYS A 108 11.64 -3.53 32.13
C LYS A 108 12.19 -3.23 30.74
N ILE A 109 12.65 -4.28 30.06
CA ILE A 109 12.90 -4.31 28.63
C ILE A 109 11.76 -5.06 27.94
N TRP A 110 11.28 -4.50 26.83
CA TRP A 110 10.15 -5.00 26.09
C TRP A 110 10.57 -5.40 24.68
N GLY A 111 10.02 -6.49 24.18
CA GLY A 111 10.23 -6.97 22.82
C GLY A 111 8.90 -7.14 22.08
N LEU A 112 8.86 -6.77 20.81
CA LEU A 112 7.71 -7.01 19.92
C LEU A 112 8.17 -7.69 18.64
N TYR A 113 7.46 -8.76 18.25
CA TYR A 113 7.61 -9.40 16.95
C TYR A 113 6.24 -9.48 16.24
N PRO A 114 6.18 -9.23 14.93
CA PRO A 114 7.28 -8.72 14.10
C PRO A 114 7.69 -7.30 14.45
N TYR A 115 8.86 -6.86 13.97
CA TYR A 115 9.22 -5.44 13.97
C TYR A 115 8.17 -4.62 13.22
N ARG A 116 7.82 -3.47 13.81
CA ARG A 116 6.94 -2.47 13.23
C ARG A 116 7.43 -1.08 13.56
N GLU A 117 7.50 -0.21 12.57
CA GLU A 117 8.04 1.14 12.76
C GLU A 117 7.12 2.01 13.62
N ASP A 118 5.81 1.75 13.57
CA ASP A 118 4.77 2.45 14.34
C ASP A 118 4.60 1.95 15.78
N ALA A 119 5.28 0.87 16.17
CA ALA A 119 5.16 0.32 17.50
C ALA A 119 5.86 1.23 18.53
N THR A 120 5.16 1.52 19.63
CA THR A 120 5.66 2.39 20.71
C THR A 120 5.54 1.72 22.06
N SER A 121 6.26 2.22 23.06
CA SER A 121 6.12 1.79 24.45
C SER A 121 6.20 2.98 25.39
N ASP A 122 5.35 2.98 26.42
CA ASP A 122 5.38 3.93 27.54
C ASP A 122 6.18 3.39 28.75
N GLY A 123 6.88 2.27 28.57
CA GLY A 123 7.60 1.56 29.63
C GLY A 123 6.75 0.59 30.46
N ASN A 124 5.42 0.67 30.36
CA ASN A 124 4.46 -0.19 31.04
C ASN A 124 3.64 -1.09 30.09
N SER A 125 3.57 -0.71 28.82
CA SER A 125 2.85 -1.39 27.75
C SER A 125 3.54 -1.20 26.39
N ILE A 126 3.15 -2.00 25.41
CA ILE A 126 3.48 -1.79 23.99
C ILE A 126 2.19 -1.42 23.24
N THR A 127 2.24 -0.44 22.35
CA THR A 127 1.15 -0.14 21.42
C THR A 127 1.54 -0.60 20.01
N THR A 128 0.68 -1.36 19.34
CA THR A 128 0.89 -1.85 17.96
C THR A 128 -0.44 -2.26 17.30
N ALA A 129 -0.54 -2.34 15.98
CA ALA A 129 -1.81 -2.62 15.28
C ALA A 129 -1.91 -4.01 14.64
N LEU A 130 -2.97 -4.78 14.90
CA LEU A 130 -3.30 -5.94 14.06
C LEU A 130 -4.18 -5.45 12.90
N HIS A 131 -3.74 -5.65 11.66
CA HIS A 131 -4.54 -5.27 10.49
C HIS A 131 -5.68 -6.27 10.22
N ASP A 132 -6.80 -5.76 9.72
CA ASP A 132 -7.98 -6.53 9.34
C ASP A 132 -7.90 -7.15 7.94
N GLY A 133 -6.82 -6.89 7.23
CA GLY A 133 -6.45 -7.53 5.98
C GLY A 133 -5.32 -8.53 6.15
N GLN A 134 -5.54 -9.78 5.74
CA GLN A 134 -4.57 -10.87 5.85
C GLN A 134 -4.45 -11.68 4.56
N ILE A 135 -3.29 -12.30 4.38
CA ILE A 135 -3.01 -13.22 3.28
C ILE A 135 -2.99 -14.65 3.85
N GLY A 136 -3.57 -15.60 3.14
CA GLY A 136 -3.56 -17.01 3.52
C GLY A 136 -2.22 -17.67 3.24
N ALA A 137 -1.76 -18.54 4.14
CA ALA A 137 -0.64 -19.44 3.90
C ALA A 137 -1.12 -20.90 4.04
N PRO A 138 -0.82 -21.79 3.09
CA PRO A 138 -1.17 -23.21 3.22
C PRO A 138 -0.56 -23.82 4.50
N GLY A 139 -1.40 -24.36 5.37
CA GLY A 139 -1.00 -25.04 6.61
C GLY A 139 -0.57 -24.12 7.75
N SER A 140 -0.65 -22.79 7.60
CA SER A 140 -0.22 -21.82 8.61
C SER A 140 -0.91 -20.46 8.45
N PHE A 141 -0.59 -19.50 9.30
CA PHE A 141 -0.81 -18.07 9.01
C PHE A 141 0.35 -17.53 8.15
N PHE A 142 0.10 -16.41 7.45
CA PHE A 142 1.15 -15.74 6.69
C PHE A 142 2.24 -15.20 7.63
N LYS A 143 3.46 -15.10 7.10
CA LYS A 143 4.62 -14.64 7.86
C LYS A 143 4.31 -13.29 8.50
N ARG A 144 4.86 -13.06 9.69
CA ARG A 144 4.77 -11.79 10.44
C ARG A 144 3.34 -11.30 10.74
N THR A 145 2.30 -12.10 10.51
CA THR A 145 0.92 -11.75 10.87
C THR A 145 0.66 -11.95 12.37
N GLN A 146 1.26 -12.99 12.95
CA GLN A 146 1.10 -13.34 14.36
C GLN A 146 1.94 -12.42 15.25
N ILE A 147 1.27 -11.65 16.12
CA ILE A 147 1.93 -10.76 17.08
C ILE A 147 2.37 -11.58 18.29
N THR A 148 3.65 -11.48 18.63
CA THR A 148 4.22 -11.98 19.89
C THR A 148 4.94 -10.86 20.63
N ALA A 149 4.91 -10.90 21.96
CA ALA A 149 5.54 -9.87 22.79
C ALA A 149 6.32 -10.50 23.93
N ALA A 150 7.32 -9.78 24.42
CA ALA A 150 8.15 -10.15 25.56
C ALA A 150 8.27 -8.97 26.54
N CYS A 151 8.35 -9.27 27.82
CA CYS A 151 8.68 -8.31 28.88
C CYS A 151 9.64 -9.01 29.85
N SER A 152 10.80 -8.41 30.11
CA SER A 152 11.84 -8.97 30.97
C SER A 152 12.54 -7.87 31.77
N SER A 153 13.36 -8.26 32.74
CA SER A 153 14.30 -7.38 33.44
C SER A 153 15.77 -7.71 33.08
N SER A 154 15.97 -8.46 31.99
CA SER A 154 17.28 -8.86 31.48
C SER A 154 17.27 -8.96 29.96
N ILE A 155 18.45 -9.07 29.35
CA ILE A 155 18.63 -9.29 27.90
C ILE A 155 18.12 -10.65 27.38
N ALA A 156 17.61 -11.51 28.27
CA ALA A 156 16.88 -12.72 27.89
C ALA A 156 15.38 -12.41 27.76
N LEU A 157 14.87 -12.50 26.53
CA LEU A 157 13.48 -12.26 26.18
C LEU A 157 12.75 -13.58 25.89
N ARG A 158 11.61 -13.78 26.54
CA ARG A 158 10.67 -14.85 26.21
C ARG A 158 9.45 -14.24 25.56
N PHE A 159 9.24 -14.57 24.30
CA PHE A 159 8.11 -14.10 23.49
C PHE A 159 6.90 -15.00 23.71
N TYR A 160 5.75 -14.37 23.90
CA TYR A 160 4.47 -15.03 24.11
C TYR A 160 3.49 -14.60 23.02
N ASN A 161 2.62 -15.52 22.62
CA ASN A 161 1.54 -15.22 21.68
C ASN A 161 0.60 -14.18 22.29
N VAL A 162 0.43 -13.05 21.60
CA VAL A 162 -0.55 -12.01 21.93
C VAL A 162 -1.88 -12.30 21.24
N THR A 163 -1.81 -12.81 20.01
CA THR A 163 -2.94 -13.07 19.13
C THR A 163 -3.40 -14.53 19.19
N GLY A 164 -4.64 -14.80 18.80
CA GLY A 164 -5.23 -16.13 18.62
C GLY A 164 -5.95 -16.20 17.27
N GLY A 165 -7.02 -16.98 17.17
CA GLY A 165 -7.95 -16.84 16.05
C GLY A 165 -8.72 -18.11 15.68
N VAL A 166 -8.93 -18.29 14.38
CA VAL A 166 -9.61 -19.46 13.81
C VAL A 166 -8.78 -20.05 12.67
N ARG A 167 -8.76 -21.37 12.59
CA ARG A 167 -8.30 -22.09 11.40
C ARG A 167 -9.48 -22.81 10.75
N PHE A 168 -9.47 -22.86 9.44
CA PHE A 168 -10.51 -23.50 8.66
C PHE A 168 -9.91 -24.30 7.51
N MET A 169 -10.66 -25.30 7.06
CA MET A 169 -10.34 -26.11 5.89
C MET A 169 -11.54 -26.06 4.94
N LEU A 170 -11.31 -25.77 3.66
CA LEU A 170 -12.39 -25.65 2.67
C LEU A 170 -12.59 -26.95 1.89
N SER A 171 -13.83 -27.20 1.48
CA SER A 171 -14.23 -28.36 0.66
C SER A 171 -14.63 -27.98 -0.77
N GLN A 172 -15.06 -26.74 -1.00
CA GLN A 172 -15.42 -26.21 -2.30
C GLN A 172 -14.25 -25.44 -2.93
N SER A 173 -14.06 -25.62 -4.24
CA SER A 173 -13.03 -24.94 -5.01
C SER A 173 -13.48 -23.56 -5.51
N GLY A 174 -12.50 -22.71 -5.83
CA GLY A 174 -12.73 -21.39 -6.44
C GLY A 174 -12.92 -20.24 -5.44
N ILE A 175 -12.96 -20.54 -4.14
CA ILE A 175 -13.02 -19.51 -3.08
C ILE A 175 -11.70 -18.76 -3.04
N LYS A 176 -11.74 -17.43 -3.21
CA LYS A 176 -10.55 -16.56 -3.21
C LYS A 176 -10.42 -15.72 -1.94
N LYS A 177 -11.50 -15.51 -1.21
CA LYS A 177 -11.53 -14.71 0.02
C LYS A 177 -12.40 -15.40 1.06
N VAL A 178 -11.96 -15.36 2.31
CA VAL A 178 -12.74 -15.74 3.49
C VAL A 178 -12.69 -14.58 4.47
N ARG A 179 -13.85 -14.02 4.82
CA ARG A 179 -13.94 -12.92 5.79
C ARG A 179 -14.62 -13.42 7.06
N LEU A 180 -13.94 -13.32 8.19
CA LEU A 180 -14.46 -13.57 9.53
C LEU A 180 -15.14 -12.30 10.03
N GLU A 181 -16.35 -12.38 10.55
CA GLU A 181 -17.10 -11.24 11.08
C GLU A 181 -17.68 -11.57 12.45
N ALA A 182 -17.48 -10.68 13.43
CA ALA A 182 -18.18 -10.72 14.70
C ALA A 182 -19.63 -10.23 14.51
N VAL A 183 -20.62 -11.03 14.93
CA VAL A 183 -22.05 -10.71 14.68
C VAL A 183 -22.49 -9.45 15.41
N ASN A 184 -22.00 -9.23 16.64
CA ASN A 184 -22.37 -8.09 17.47
C ASN A 184 -21.35 -6.94 17.38
N GLY A 185 -20.43 -6.99 16.42
CA GLY A 185 -19.47 -5.90 16.17
C GLY A 185 -18.27 -5.86 17.11
N GLU A 186 -17.98 -6.93 17.87
CA GLU A 186 -16.79 -6.98 18.70
C GLU A 186 -15.49 -6.89 17.87
N TYR A 187 -14.50 -6.14 18.34
CA TYR A 187 -13.27 -5.92 17.59
C TYR A 187 -12.38 -7.16 17.57
N LEU A 188 -11.98 -7.56 16.36
CA LEU A 188 -11.07 -8.66 16.06
C LEU A 188 -9.67 -8.17 15.69
N ALA A 189 -9.56 -6.93 15.23
CA ALA A 189 -8.36 -6.25 14.77
C ALA A 189 -8.40 -4.75 15.14
N GLY A 190 -7.28 -4.06 15.01
CA GLY A 190 -7.13 -2.64 15.32
C GLY A 190 -5.83 -2.33 16.07
N THR A 191 -5.67 -1.07 16.47
CA THR A 191 -4.56 -0.61 17.30
C THR A 191 -4.75 -1.15 18.71
N ALA A 192 -3.80 -1.95 19.18
CA ALA A 192 -3.85 -2.66 20.44
C ALA A 192 -2.79 -2.20 21.43
N ARG A 193 -3.20 -2.05 22.69
CA ARG A 193 -2.30 -1.93 23.84
C ARG A 193 -2.03 -3.31 24.42
N ILE A 194 -0.77 -3.66 24.54
CA ILE A 194 -0.29 -4.93 25.10
C ILE A 194 0.30 -4.67 26.48
N THR A 195 -0.27 -5.29 27.50
CA THR A 195 0.23 -5.27 28.88
C THR A 195 0.69 -6.66 29.30
N PHE A 196 1.49 -6.75 30.36
CA PHE A 196 1.89 -8.03 30.95
C PHE A 196 1.37 -8.12 32.38
N ASP A 197 0.54 -9.13 32.64
CA ASP A 197 0.08 -9.51 33.98
C ASP A 197 0.49 -10.96 34.26
N GLY A 198 1.01 -11.24 35.45
CA GLY A 198 1.49 -12.58 35.82
C GLY A 198 2.56 -13.18 34.88
N GLY A 199 3.26 -12.36 34.08
CA GLY A 199 4.27 -12.81 33.11
C GLY A 199 3.73 -13.25 31.74
N VAL A 200 2.44 -13.01 31.44
CA VAL A 200 1.82 -13.29 30.13
C VAL A 200 1.19 -12.03 29.54
N PRO A 201 1.15 -11.88 28.20
CA PRO A 201 0.56 -10.71 27.57
C PRO A 201 -0.97 -10.75 27.58
N ALA A 202 -1.57 -9.57 27.74
CA ALA A 202 -2.96 -9.28 27.42
C ALA A 202 -3.01 -8.14 26.41
N ALA A 203 -3.98 -8.17 25.49
CA ALA A 203 -4.16 -7.13 24.48
C ALA A 203 -5.57 -6.55 24.54
N GLU A 204 -5.65 -5.23 24.41
CA GLU A 204 -6.90 -4.46 24.37
C GLU A 204 -6.87 -3.55 23.13
N VAL A 205 -7.95 -3.52 22.35
CA VAL A 205 -8.10 -2.59 21.23
C VAL A 205 -8.38 -1.19 21.79
N ILE A 206 -7.54 -0.22 21.44
CA ILE A 206 -7.63 1.17 21.94
C ILE A 206 -8.07 2.17 20.87
N SER A 207 -7.85 1.87 19.58
CA SER A 207 -8.33 2.67 18.44
C SER A 207 -8.43 1.84 17.17
N ASP A 208 -9.07 2.39 16.14
CA ASP A 208 -9.12 1.80 14.78
C ASP A 208 -9.66 0.36 14.75
N GLY A 209 -10.64 0.08 15.62
CA GLY A 209 -11.19 -1.25 15.81
C GLY A 209 -11.94 -1.73 14.57
N SER A 210 -11.67 -2.98 14.17
CA SER A 210 -12.38 -3.65 13.08
C SER A 210 -13.03 -4.94 13.60
N SER A 211 -14.32 -5.07 13.35
CA SER A 211 -15.13 -6.23 13.76
C SER A 211 -15.08 -7.39 12.76
N ALA A 212 -14.26 -7.27 11.72
CA ALA A 212 -14.13 -8.28 10.70
C ALA A 212 -12.71 -8.35 10.17
N ILE A 213 -12.26 -9.55 9.80
CA ILE A 213 -10.94 -9.78 9.21
C ILE A 213 -11.10 -10.52 7.89
N SER A 214 -10.47 -10.00 6.84
CA SER A 214 -10.45 -10.53 5.50
C SER A 214 -9.17 -11.33 5.25
N LEU A 215 -9.29 -12.65 5.05
CA LEU A 215 -8.21 -13.50 4.56
C LEU A 215 -8.36 -13.74 3.07
N THR A 216 -7.35 -13.39 2.29
CA THR A 216 -7.34 -13.64 0.84
C THR A 216 -6.39 -14.78 0.51
N ALA A 217 -6.76 -15.61 -0.45
CA ALA A 217 -5.93 -16.71 -0.91
C ALA A 217 -4.56 -16.20 -1.39
N PRO A 218 -3.48 -16.98 -1.15
CA PRO A 218 -2.14 -16.60 -1.57
C PRO A 218 -2.10 -16.38 -3.09
N ARG A 219 -1.30 -15.41 -3.53
CA ARG A 219 -0.99 -15.16 -4.96
C ARG A 219 -2.19 -14.83 -5.85
N GLY A 220 -3.34 -14.43 -5.27
CA GLY A 220 -4.55 -14.09 -6.04
C GLY A 220 -5.27 -15.30 -6.66
N GLU A 221 -4.86 -16.50 -6.25
CA GLU A 221 -5.47 -17.77 -6.66
C GLU A 221 -6.71 -18.08 -5.80
N ALA A 222 -7.22 -19.31 -5.89
CA ALA A 222 -8.20 -19.83 -4.94
C ALA A 222 -7.50 -20.59 -3.81
N PHE A 223 -8.11 -20.61 -2.63
CA PHE A 223 -7.66 -21.48 -1.53
C PHE A 223 -7.71 -22.95 -1.96
N SER A 224 -6.69 -23.72 -1.58
CA SER A 224 -6.65 -25.15 -1.83
C SER A 224 -7.63 -25.89 -0.91
N THR A 225 -8.49 -26.72 -1.47
CA THR A 225 -9.39 -27.58 -0.69
C THR A 225 -8.59 -28.58 0.14
N GLY A 226 -9.10 -28.99 1.31
CA GLY A 226 -8.43 -29.95 2.18
C GLY A 226 -7.16 -29.43 2.87
N THR A 227 -6.89 -28.12 2.77
CA THR A 227 -5.74 -27.46 3.40
C THR A 227 -6.21 -26.54 4.52
N TRP A 228 -5.49 -26.55 5.64
CA TRP A 228 -5.75 -25.62 6.74
C TRP A 228 -5.24 -24.22 6.42
N TYR A 229 -6.09 -23.21 6.64
CA TYR A 229 -5.76 -21.80 6.59
C TYR A 229 -6.15 -21.14 7.91
N TYR A 230 -5.48 -20.04 8.25
CA TYR A 230 -5.56 -19.40 9.57
C TYR A 230 -5.93 -17.93 9.40
N ILE A 231 -6.90 -17.47 10.21
CA ILE A 231 -7.22 -16.05 10.41
C ILE A 231 -6.76 -15.70 11.81
N VAL A 232 -5.80 -14.79 11.91
CA VAL A 232 -5.25 -14.30 13.18
C VAL A 232 -6.13 -13.18 13.72
N THR A 233 -6.45 -13.18 15.00
CA THR A 233 -7.26 -12.13 15.63
C THR A 233 -6.62 -11.69 16.95
N LEU A 234 -6.96 -10.48 17.41
CA LEU A 234 -6.82 -10.13 18.81
C LEU A 234 -7.80 -10.97 19.66
N PRO A 235 -7.49 -11.24 20.94
CA PRO A 235 -8.41 -11.95 21.83
C PRO A 235 -9.73 -11.19 22.01
N ALA A 236 -10.85 -11.90 21.91
CA ALA A 236 -12.18 -11.32 22.01
C ALA A 236 -13.22 -12.37 22.44
N THR A 237 -14.31 -11.93 23.07
CA THR A 237 -15.50 -12.75 23.29
C THR A 237 -16.60 -12.30 22.33
N LEU A 238 -16.92 -13.16 21.36
CA LEU A 238 -17.94 -12.93 20.34
C LEU A 238 -19.28 -13.40 20.90
N SER A 239 -20.02 -12.48 21.52
CA SER A 239 -21.25 -12.78 22.26
C SER A 239 -22.40 -13.25 21.35
N GLY A 240 -22.46 -12.74 20.12
CA GLY A 240 -23.42 -13.16 19.08
C GLY A 240 -22.90 -14.28 18.17
N GLY A 241 -21.70 -14.80 18.43
CA GLY A 241 -20.99 -15.69 17.53
C GLY A 241 -20.37 -14.97 16.32
N PHE A 242 -20.18 -15.67 15.21
CA PHE A 242 -19.47 -15.14 14.04
C PHE A 242 -20.04 -15.64 12.71
N ARG A 243 -19.66 -14.95 11.63
CA ARG A 243 -19.88 -15.37 10.25
C ARG A 243 -18.56 -15.61 9.53
N LEU A 244 -18.53 -16.59 8.63
CA LEU A 244 -17.53 -16.66 7.56
C LEU A 244 -18.21 -16.35 6.24
N VAL A 245 -17.74 -15.31 5.56
CA VAL A 245 -18.19 -14.93 4.22
C VAL A 245 -17.15 -15.40 3.21
N PHE A 246 -17.54 -16.31 2.33
CA PHE A 246 -16.71 -16.85 1.25
C PHE A 246 -16.99 -16.08 -0.04
N THR A 247 -15.94 -15.72 -0.78
CA THR A 247 -16.07 -15.08 -2.10
C THR A 247 -15.50 -15.96 -3.19
N LYS A 248 -16.29 -16.20 -4.25
CA LYS A 248 -15.95 -16.99 -5.42
C LYS A 248 -16.35 -16.21 -6.68
N GLY A 249 -15.38 -15.59 -7.35
CA GLY A 249 -15.71 -14.69 -8.48
C GLY A 249 -16.55 -13.49 -8.01
N SER A 250 -17.71 -13.29 -8.63
CA SER A 250 -18.74 -12.30 -8.24
C SER A 250 -19.67 -12.81 -7.13
N GLU A 251 -19.67 -14.12 -6.84
CA GLU A 251 -20.62 -14.75 -5.93
C GLU A 251 -20.10 -14.76 -4.49
N THR A 252 -21.04 -14.75 -3.54
CA THR A 252 -20.75 -14.92 -2.11
C THR A 252 -21.55 -16.05 -1.50
N GLY A 253 -20.97 -16.69 -0.50
CA GLY A 253 -21.63 -17.68 0.35
C GLY A 253 -21.33 -17.41 1.82
N ILE A 254 -22.27 -17.72 2.72
CA ILE A 254 -22.16 -17.38 4.15
C ILE A 254 -22.33 -18.62 5.01
N TYR A 255 -21.37 -18.84 5.91
CA TYR A 255 -21.49 -19.74 7.05
C TYR A 255 -21.71 -18.91 8.32
N THR A 256 -22.64 -19.32 9.18
CA THR A 256 -22.95 -18.63 10.43
C THR A 256 -22.85 -19.57 11.62
N HIS A 257 -22.20 -19.11 12.67
CA HIS A 257 -22.17 -19.77 13.98
C HIS A 257 -22.74 -18.82 15.02
N SER A 258 -23.95 -19.09 15.52
CA SER A 258 -24.71 -18.14 16.35
C SER A 258 -24.51 -18.26 17.87
N SER A 259 -23.72 -19.24 18.33
CA SER A 259 -23.42 -19.39 19.76
C SER A 259 -22.22 -18.54 20.18
N PRO A 260 -22.17 -18.05 21.44
CA PRO A 260 -21.03 -17.29 21.93
C PRO A 260 -19.71 -18.06 21.81
N VAL A 261 -18.64 -17.37 21.39
CA VAL A 261 -17.29 -17.96 21.26
C VAL A 261 -16.26 -17.02 21.86
N THR A 262 -15.33 -17.56 22.66
CA THR A 262 -14.18 -16.81 23.15
C THR A 262 -12.93 -17.20 22.38
N ILE A 263 -12.29 -16.22 21.75
CA ILE A 263 -10.97 -16.35 21.14
C ILE A 263 -9.93 -15.96 22.19
N THR A 264 -9.03 -16.90 22.48
CA THR A 264 -7.95 -16.73 23.46
C THR A 264 -6.60 -16.65 22.76
N ARG A 265 -5.66 -15.88 23.31
CA ARG A 265 -4.27 -15.82 22.84
C ARG A 265 -3.66 -17.21 22.66
N GLY A 266 -2.86 -17.40 21.61
CA GLY A 266 -2.13 -18.63 21.30
C GLY A 266 -3.01 -19.84 20.94
N LYS A 267 -4.32 -19.67 20.75
CA LYS A 267 -5.25 -20.74 20.39
C LYS A 267 -6.00 -20.43 19.10
N PHE A 268 -6.17 -21.45 18.26
CA PHE A 268 -6.96 -21.38 17.04
C PHE A 268 -8.15 -22.35 17.12
N GLY A 269 -9.38 -21.81 17.07
CA GLY A 269 -10.57 -22.63 16.88
C GLY A 269 -10.53 -23.36 15.53
N SER A 270 -11.10 -24.56 15.42
CA SER A 270 -11.02 -25.36 14.19
C SER A 270 -12.39 -25.50 13.52
N LEU A 271 -12.46 -25.18 12.23
CA LEU A 271 -13.65 -25.35 11.40
C LEU A 271 -13.33 -26.24 10.19
N GLU A 272 -13.86 -27.46 10.18
CA GLU A 272 -13.70 -28.39 9.07
C GLU A 272 -14.83 -28.22 8.07
N ASN A 273 -14.49 -27.83 6.83
CA ASN A 273 -15.40 -27.69 5.70
C ASN A 273 -16.64 -26.82 6.02
N PRO A 274 -16.47 -25.60 6.60
CA PRO A 274 -17.61 -24.72 6.91
C PRO A 274 -18.35 -24.25 5.66
N ASP A 275 -17.75 -24.44 4.49
CA ASP A 275 -18.30 -24.14 3.18
C ASP A 275 -19.11 -25.30 2.57
N LYS A 276 -19.11 -26.50 3.16
CA LYS A 276 -19.67 -27.72 2.52
C LYS A 276 -21.10 -27.56 2.02
N ASP A 277 -21.97 -26.96 2.85
CA ASP A 277 -23.40 -26.80 2.57
C ASP A 277 -23.75 -25.35 2.17
N VAL A 278 -22.74 -24.52 1.89
CA VAL A 278 -22.93 -23.12 1.51
C VAL A 278 -23.29 -23.03 0.03
N THR A 279 -24.40 -22.33 -0.26
CA THR A 279 -24.81 -21.97 -1.62
C THR A 279 -24.21 -20.61 -1.99
N PHE A 280 -23.66 -20.51 -3.19
CA PHE A 280 -23.14 -19.27 -3.77
C PHE A 280 -24.21 -18.66 -4.68
N SER A 281 -24.42 -17.35 -4.60
CA SER A 281 -25.35 -16.61 -5.46
C SER A 281 -24.76 -15.27 -5.91
N GLU A 282 -25.16 -14.83 -7.10
CA GLU A 282 -24.78 -13.52 -7.67
C GLU A 282 -25.47 -12.32 -6.98
N GLU A 283 -26.44 -12.56 -6.10
CA GLU A 283 -26.93 -11.57 -5.13
C GLU A 283 -26.26 -11.80 -3.77
N THR A 284 -25.70 -10.81 -3.07
CA THR A 284 -25.53 -9.37 -3.34
C THR A 284 -24.28 -8.88 -2.61
N THR A 285 -23.24 -8.43 -3.33
CA THR A 285 -22.26 -7.49 -2.76
C THR A 285 -22.96 -6.26 -2.19
N ALA A 286 -24.13 -5.88 -2.72
CA ALA A 286 -24.94 -4.76 -2.23
C ALA A 286 -25.32 -4.84 -0.73
N GLY A 287 -25.45 -6.03 -0.11
CA GLY A 287 -25.69 -6.13 1.34
C GLY A 287 -24.47 -5.79 2.21
N ILE A 288 -23.30 -5.68 1.59
CA ILE A 288 -21.98 -5.48 2.24
C ILE A 288 -21.33 -4.16 1.76
N LEU A 289 -21.68 -3.66 0.57
CA LEU A 289 -21.18 -2.38 0.07
C LEU A 289 -21.72 -1.22 0.92
N PRO A 290 -20.88 -0.23 1.25
CA PRO A 290 -21.34 1.01 1.86
C PRO A 290 -22.35 1.70 0.93
N GLU A 291 -23.45 2.17 1.52
CA GLU A 291 -24.52 2.87 0.80
C GLU A 291 -24.20 4.36 0.67
N ILE A 292 -24.58 4.96 -0.46
CA ILE A 292 -24.63 6.42 -0.64
C ILE A 292 -26.08 6.87 -0.49
N HIS A 293 -26.28 7.83 0.41
CA HIS A 293 -27.51 8.58 0.61
C HIS A 293 -27.33 10.05 0.19
N ASP A 294 -28.46 10.75 0.05
CA ASP A 294 -28.46 12.18 -0.26
C ASP A 294 -27.82 12.99 0.89
N GLY A 295 -26.85 13.82 0.54
CA GLY A 295 -26.07 14.64 1.47
C GLY A 295 -24.83 13.96 2.05
N ASP A 296 -24.54 12.71 1.69
CA ASP A 296 -23.36 12.00 2.21
C ASP A 296 -22.04 12.62 1.75
N ASP A 297 -20.99 12.42 2.55
CA ASP A 297 -19.60 12.70 2.19
C ASP A 297 -18.81 11.39 2.19
N VAL A 298 -18.31 10.97 1.03
CA VAL A 298 -17.72 9.62 0.84
C VAL A 298 -16.27 9.66 0.37
N LEU A 299 -15.49 8.67 0.80
CA LEU A 299 -14.08 8.59 0.41
C LEU A 299 -13.93 8.15 -1.05
N ALA A 300 -13.13 8.88 -1.83
CA ALA A 300 -12.93 8.64 -3.26
C ALA A 300 -11.90 7.53 -3.57
N ASN A 301 -10.86 7.39 -2.74
CA ASN A 301 -9.80 6.41 -2.89
C ASN A 301 -9.79 5.36 -1.78
N ASN A 302 -9.01 4.31 -1.97
CA ASN A 302 -8.96 3.22 -1.01
C ASN A 302 -8.57 3.72 0.40
N PRO A 303 -9.24 3.31 1.50
CA PRO A 303 -8.93 3.80 2.84
C PRO A 303 -7.48 3.59 3.28
N LEU A 304 -6.84 2.48 2.87
CA LEU A 304 -5.43 2.26 3.18
C LEU A 304 -4.51 3.17 2.37
N VAL A 305 -4.85 3.43 1.11
CA VAL A 305 -4.14 4.39 0.25
C VAL A 305 -4.30 5.80 0.80
N GLU A 306 -5.50 6.18 1.22
CA GLU A 306 -5.78 7.48 1.83
C GLU A 306 -4.97 7.68 3.11
N LYS A 307 -4.95 6.66 3.97
CA LYS A 307 -4.16 6.67 5.20
C LYS A 307 -2.67 6.86 4.89
N PHE A 308 -2.13 6.11 3.92
CA PHE A 308 -0.76 6.30 3.45
C PHE A 308 -0.50 7.72 2.93
N LEU A 309 -1.37 8.26 2.08
CA LEU A 309 -1.20 9.58 1.48
C LEU A 309 -1.24 10.72 2.50
N SER A 310 -2.08 10.59 3.53
CA SER A 310 -2.28 11.58 4.60
C SER A 310 -1.21 11.53 5.69
N GLU A 311 -0.64 10.36 5.99
CA GLU A 311 0.32 10.19 7.09
C GLU A 311 1.78 10.21 6.64
N VAL A 312 2.06 9.86 5.37
CA VAL A 312 3.43 9.72 4.89
C VAL A 312 3.96 11.03 4.31
N THR A 313 5.20 11.37 4.66
CA THR A 313 5.97 12.44 4.02
C THR A 313 7.38 11.94 3.76
N TYR A 314 7.91 12.24 2.57
CA TYR A 314 9.28 11.91 2.21
C TYR A 314 10.10 13.18 1.99
N PRO A 315 11.27 13.33 2.63
CA PRO A 315 12.20 14.41 2.30
C PRO A 315 12.78 14.25 0.89
N GLU A 316 13.08 15.38 0.23
CA GLU A 316 13.82 15.37 -1.03
C GLU A 316 15.21 14.75 -0.83
N ARG A 317 15.68 14.00 -1.83
CA ARG A 317 17.02 13.37 -1.86
C ARG A 317 17.27 12.33 -0.76
N ASP A 318 16.22 11.92 -0.04
CA ASP A 318 16.31 10.85 0.95
C ASP A 318 15.48 9.64 0.52
N TRP A 319 16.16 8.59 0.06
CA TRP A 319 15.58 7.28 -0.27
C TRP A 319 16.06 6.19 0.69
N SER A 320 16.46 6.55 1.92
CA SER A 320 16.97 5.60 2.90
C SER A 320 15.85 4.82 3.61
N THR A 321 14.63 5.38 3.65
CA THR A 321 13.47 4.80 4.33
C THR A 321 12.23 4.72 3.44
N THR A 322 11.42 3.69 3.69
CA THR A 322 10.09 3.49 3.10
C THR A 322 9.12 3.24 4.24
N LYS A 323 7.94 3.84 4.15
CA LYS A 323 6.86 3.75 5.14
C LYS A 323 5.83 2.67 4.79
N LEU A 324 6.02 1.98 3.66
CA LEU A 324 5.09 0.96 3.16
C LEU A 324 4.91 -0.23 4.10
N PHE A 325 5.87 -0.52 4.99
CA PHE A 325 5.74 -1.60 5.97
C PHE A 325 4.58 -1.38 6.95
N ASN A 326 4.13 -0.13 7.12
CA ASN A 326 2.99 0.22 7.97
C ASN A 326 1.64 0.10 7.21
N TYR A 327 1.68 -0.17 5.88
CA TYR A 327 0.52 -0.25 4.99
C TYR A 327 0.60 -1.46 4.04
N PRO A 328 0.71 -2.70 4.55
CA PRO A 328 0.81 -3.87 3.68
C PRO A 328 -0.44 -3.99 2.79
N PRO A 329 -0.31 -4.22 1.47
CA PRO A 329 -1.46 -4.37 0.59
C PRO A 329 -2.28 -5.59 0.99
N VAL A 330 -3.58 -5.38 1.16
CA VAL A 330 -4.52 -6.44 1.54
C VAL A 330 -4.89 -7.26 0.30
N ALA A 331 -3.94 -8.08 -0.13
CA ALA A 331 -4.09 -9.01 -1.25
C ALA A 331 -4.45 -8.41 -2.63
N PRO A 332 -4.42 -9.22 -3.69
CA PRO A 332 -4.70 -8.74 -5.03
C PRO A 332 -6.09 -8.16 -5.24
N GLY A 333 -6.15 -6.85 -5.50
CA GLY A 333 -7.36 -6.14 -5.87
C GLY A 333 -8.17 -5.53 -4.73
N GLN A 334 -7.58 -5.34 -3.55
CA GLN A 334 -8.24 -4.53 -2.51
C GLN A 334 -7.56 -3.20 -2.25
N SER A 335 -6.25 -3.06 -2.47
CA SER A 335 -5.53 -1.81 -2.19
C SER A 335 -5.35 -0.91 -3.43
N ASP A 336 -5.32 -1.48 -4.64
CA ASP A 336 -5.26 -0.72 -5.90
C ASP A 336 -6.62 -0.46 -6.55
N VAL A 337 -7.71 -0.81 -5.87
CA VAL A 337 -9.08 -0.56 -6.31
C VAL A 337 -9.71 0.52 -5.43
N PRO A 338 -10.37 1.55 -6.00
CA PRO A 338 -11.13 2.54 -5.23
C PRO A 338 -12.30 1.87 -4.48
N PRO A 339 -12.88 2.54 -3.47
CA PRO A 339 -14.09 2.08 -2.83
C PRO A 339 -15.21 1.92 -3.85
N VAL A 340 -16.04 0.91 -3.63
CA VAL A 340 -17.24 0.65 -4.42
C VAL A 340 -18.43 0.91 -3.52
N TYR A 341 -19.33 1.77 -3.96
CA TYR A 341 -20.53 2.15 -3.22
C TYR A 341 -21.78 1.64 -3.93
N ALA A 342 -22.90 1.62 -3.21
CA ALA A 342 -24.21 1.37 -3.78
C ALA A 342 -25.17 2.53 -3.50
N ILE A 343 -25.86 3.01 -4.54
CA ILE A 343 -27.08 3.82 -4.37
C ILE A 343 -28.25 2.83 -4.41
N LYS A 344 -29.08 2.79 -3.37
CA LYS A 344 -30.21 1.85 -3.27
C LYS A 344 -31.58 2.52 -3.33
N TRP A 345 -32.57 1.78 -3.82
CA TRP A 345 -33.98 2.17 -3.84
C TRP A 345 -34.89 0.94 -3.77
N THR A 346 -36.19 1.16 -3.53
CA THR A 346 -37.18 0.08 -3.56
C THR A 346 -37.40 -0.41 -4.99
N ALA A 347 -37.13 -1.69 -5.26
CA ALA A 347 -37.38 -2.31 -6.56
C ALA A 347 -38.83 -2.12 -7.02
N ASP A 348 -39.01 -1.82 -8.31
CA ASP A 348 -40.30 -1.77 -8.97
C ASP A 348 -40.23 -2.56 -10.28
N ALA A 349 -40.74 -3.79 -10.27
CA ALA A 349 -40.76 -4.64 -11.47
C ALA A 349 -41.61 -4.05 -12.60
N GLY A 350 -42.56 -3.15 -12.29
CA GLY A 350 -43.38 -2.45 -13.28
C GLY A 350 -42.68 -1.26 -13.95
N ALA A 351 -41.53 -0.83 -13.43
CA ALA A 351 -40.77 0.29 -13.99
C ALA A 351 -40.08 -0.04 -15.34
N GLY A 352 -39.93 -1.33 -15.65
CA GLY A 352 -39.14 -1.77 -16.79
C GLY A 352 -37.65 -1.41 -16.63
N GLU A 353 -36.93 -1.34 -17.74
CA GLU A 353 -35.53 -0.94 -17.78
C GLU A 353 -35.31 0.48 -17.19
N LEU A 354 -34.23 0.64 -16.43
CA LEU A 354 -33.89 1.90 -15.78
C LEU A 354 -32.62 2.51 -16.39
N THR A 355 -32.45 3.82 -16.20
CA THR A 355 -31.25 4.58 -16.52
C THR A 355 -30.71 5.18 -15.23
N ALA A 356 -29.46 4.84 -14.89
CA ALA A 356 -28.69 5.49 -13.84
C ALA A 356 -27.80 6.57 -14.44
N THR A 357 -27.83 7.77 -13.87
CA THR A 357 -26.98 8.89 -14.28
C THR A 357 -26.24 9.43 -13.08
N LEU A 358 -24.92 9.61 -13.20
CA LEU A 358 -24.05 10.23 -12.21
C LEU A 358 -23.33 11.42 -12.88
N ARG A 359 -23.25 12.57 -12.22
CA ARG A 359 -22.66 13.81 -12.79
C ARG A 359 -21.73 14.49 -11.80
N ASP A 360 -20.64 15.07 -12.29
CA ASP A 360 -19.68 15.93 -11.57
C ASP A 360 -19.29 17.08 -12.50
N GLY A 361 -19.91 18.24 -12.33
CA GLY A 361 -19.81 19.35 -13.28
C GLY A 361 -20.26 18.95 -14.69
N ASP A 362 -19.39 19.18 -15.68
CA ASP A 362 -19.63 18.83 -17.09
C ASP A 362 -19.43 17.33 -17.39
N TRP A 363 -18.84 16.58 -16.45
CA TRP A 363 -18.66 15.14 -16.60
C TRP A 363 -19.93 14.40 -16.20
N SER A 364 -20.29 13.36 -16.96
CA SER A 364 -21.37 12.45 -16.58
C SER A 364 -21.13 11.03 -17.06
N LYS A 365 -21.59 10.08 -16.25
CA LYS A 365 -21.65 8.66 -16.56
C LYS A 365 -23.09 8.19 -16.54
N GLN A 366 -23.47 7.40 -17.54
CA GLN A 366 -24.82 6.87 -17.67
C GLN A 366 -24.77 5.37 -17.90
N ASN A 367 -25.58 4.61 -17.19
CA ASN A 367 -25.69 3.16 -17.30
C ASN A 367 -27.16 2.75 -17.43
N THR A 368 -27.41 1.73 -18.25
CA THR A 368 -28.71 1.06 -18.32
C THR A 368 -28.76 -0.07 -17.28
N LEU A 369 -29.85 -0.17 -16.53
CA LEU A 369 -30.06 -1.20 -15.52
C LEU A 369 -31.30 -2.04 -15.87
N PRO A 370 -31.29 -3.36 -15.57
CA PRO A 370 -32.41 -4.23 -15.87
C PRO A 370 -33.66 -3.88 -15.05
N ALA A 371 -34.81 -4.32 -15.54
CA ALA A 371 -36.07 -4.17 -14.83
C ALA A 371 -36.04 -4.85 -13.45
N GLY A 372 -36.61 -4.20 -12.45
CA GLY A 372 -36.61 -4.71 -11.07
C GLY A 372 -35.31 -4.48 -10.30
N ALA A 373 -34.29 -3.84 -10.89
CA ALA A 373 -33.10 -3.43 -10.14
C ALA A 373 -33.47 -2.54 -8.94
N SER A 374 -32.73 -2.71 -7.84
CA SER A 374 -32.87 -1.99 -6.57
C SER A 374 -31.61 -1.26 -6.14
N PHE A 375 -30.52 -1.35 -6.91
CA PHE A 375 -29.28 -0.65 -6.62
C PHE A 375 -28.47 -0.33 -7.88
N TYR A 376 -27.59 0.67 -7.75
CA TYR A 376 -26.61 1.07 -8.75
C TYR A 376 -25.23 1.15 -8.10
N THR A 377 -24.25 0.47 -8.69
CA THR A 377 -22.87 0.46 -8.22
C THR A 377 -22.13 1.70 -8.68
N VAL A 378 -21.49 2.41 -7.74
CA VAL A 378 -20.71 3.63 -7.98
C VAL A 378 -19.23 3.35 -7.72
N THR A 379 -18.37 3.75 -8.66
CA THR A 379 -16.90 3.58 -8.62
C THR A 379 -16.22 4.79 -9.28
N ASN A 380 -14.89 4.87 -9.19
CA ASN A 380 -14.04 5.86 -9.87
C ASN A 380 -14.40 7.31 -9.52
N LEU A 381 -14.77 7.52 -8.26
CA LEU A 381 -15.07 8.86 -7.75
C LEU A 381 -13.79 9.69 -7.70
N ARG A 382 -13.87 10.92 -8.22
CA ARG A 382 -12.81 11.92 -8.07
C ARG A 382 -12.89 12.51 -6.66
N PRO A 383 -11.76 12.75 -5.98
CA PRO A 383 -11.78 13.45 -4.69
C PRO A 383 -12.20 14.92 -4.81
N ASN A 384 -12.74 15.47 -3.73
CA ASN A 384 -13.09 16.89 -3.61
C ASN A 384 -14.10 17.36 -4.67
N ALA A 385 -15.04 16.49 -5.02
CA ALA A 385 -16.08 16.75 -6.01
C ALA A 385 -17.47 16.69 -5.39
N THR A 386 -18.45 17.29 -6.06
CA THR A 386 -19.87 17.17 -5.73
C THR A 386 -20.56 16.43 -6.86
N TYR A 387 -21.14 15.28 -6.52
CA TYR A 387 -21.82 14.42 -7.47
C TYR A 387 -23.33 14.53 -7.33
N THR A 388 -24.05 14.64 -8.44
CA THR A 388 -25.50 14.45 -8.49
C THR A 388 -25.83 13.11 -9.13
N TYR A 389 -26.77 12.36 -8.58
CA TYR A 389 -27.25 11.10 -9.16
C TYR A 389 -28.75 11.10 -9.40
N GLU A 390 -29.17 10.37 -10.43
CA GLU A 390 -30.58 10.16 -10.77
C GLU A 390 -30.79 8.77 -11.39
N ILE A 391 -31.75 8.03 -10.86
CA ILE A 391 -32.20 6.72 -11.38
C ILE A 391 -33.63 6.88 -11.91
N LYS A 392 -33.83 6.66 -13.21
CA LYS A 392 -35.13 6.85 -13.88
C LYS A 392 -35.56 5.60 -14.63
N ALA A 393 -36.85 5.30 -14.56
CA ALA A 393 -37.50 4.35 -15.46
C ALA A 393 -37.64 4.92 -16.86
N LYS A 394 -37.81 4.06 -17.87
CA LYS A 394 -38.12 4.49 -19.25
C LYS A 394 -39.39 5.36 -19.36
N SER A 395 -40.33 5.19 -18.44
CA SER A 395 -41.53 6.04 -18.29
C SER A 395 -41.23 7.45 -17.77
N SER A 396 -39.95 7.78 -17.53
CA SER A 396 -39.47 8.99 -16.85
C SER A 396 -39.85 9.08 -15.36
N LYS A 397 -40.41 8.02 -14.77
CA LYS A 397 -40.58 7.92 -13.31
C LYS A 397 -39.20 7.87 -12.64
N THR A 398 -38.91 8.84 -11.77
CA THR A 398 -37.72 8.81 -10.93
C THR A 398 -37.88 7.76 -9.84
N MET A 399 -36.90 6.85 -9.76
CA MET A 399 -36.82 5.82 -8.72
C MET A 399 -36.13 6.36 -7.47
N THR A 400 -35.02 7.10 -7.66
CA THR A 400 -34.30 7.83 -6.61
C THR A 400 -33.39 8.88 -7.25
N SER A 401 -33.04 9.93 -6.51
CA SER A 401 -32.09 10.97 -6.90
C SER A 401 -31.52 11.64 -5.67
N GLY A 402 -30.35 12.26 -5.79
CA GLY A 402 -29.71 12.97 -4.71
C GLY A 402 -28.37 13.57 -5.11
N THR A 403 -27.66 14.09 -4.12
CA THR A 403 -26.32 14.67 -4.23
C THR A 403 -25.43 14.11 -3.13
N PHE A 404 -24.13 13.92 -3.39
CA PHE A 404 -23.15 13.58 -2.36
C PHE A 404 -21.83 14.28 -2.68
N THR A 405 -20.98 14.48 -1.68
CA THR A 405 -19.62 14.98 -1.84
C THR A 405 -18.60 13.86 -1.69
N THR A 406 -17.39 14.12 -2.17
CA THR A 406 -16.28 13.20 -2.03
C THR A 406 -15.07 13.87 -1.40
N HIS A 407 -14.30 13.11 -0.62
CA HIS A 407 -13.01 13.54 -0.07
C HIS A 407 -11.90 12.52 -0.37
N GLY A 408 -10.66 12.91 -0.08
CA GLY A 408 -9.45 12.11 -0.28
C GLY A 408 -8.41 12.81 -1.16
N HIS A 409 -7.32 12.11 -1.45
CA HIS A 409 -6.18 12.69 -2.19
C HIS A 409 -6.08 12.21 -3.64
N LEU A 410 -6.49 10.97 -3.92
CA LEU A 410 -6.18 10.31 -5.19
C LEU A 410 -7.44 9.96 -5.98
N HIS A 411 -7.49 10.30 -7.27
CA HIS A 411 -8.51 9.74 -8.15
C HIS A 411 -8.04 8.36 -8.64
N GLN A 412 -8.36 7.34 -7.83
CA GLN A 412 -8.01 5.95 -8.07
C GLN A 412 -9.05 5.30 -8.98
N LEU A 413 -8.60 4.43 -9.90
CA LEU A 413 -9.44 3.94 -10.99
C LEU A 413 -9.54 2.42 -11.01
N PHE A 414 -10.72 1.93 -11.32
CA PHE A 414 -11.02 0.54 -11.62
C PHE A 414 -11.79 0.45 -12.94
N PHE A 415 -11.17 -0.19 -13.92
CA PHE A 415 -11.80 -0.48 -15.20
C PHE A 415 -12.30 -1.92 -15.26
N GLN A 416 -11.44 -2.86 -14.87
CA GLN A 416 -11.77 -4.28 -14.77
C GLN A 416 -10.74 -4.98 -13.90
N GLN A 417 -11.06 -6.20 -13.46
CA GLN A 417 -10.21 -6.96 -12.54
C GLN A 417 -8.76 -7.14 -13.04
N ASN A 418 -8.51 -7.21 -14.34
CA ASN A 418 -7.16 -7.45 -14.87
C ASN A 418 -6.38 -6.18 -15.24
N VAL A 419 -6.97 -5.00 -15.06
CA VAL A 419 -6.31 -3.72 -15.31
C VAL A 419 -6.00 -3.07 -13.97
N ARG A 420 -4.71 -3.06 -13.63
CA ARG A 420 -4.20 -2.80 -12.28
C ARG A 420 -3.46 -1.47 -12.20
N ASN A 421 -3.25 -0.99 -10.97
CA ASN A 421 -2.38 0.16 -10.70
C ASN A 421 -2.84 1.45 -11.40
N CYS A 422 -4.16 1.63 -11.55
CA CYS A 422 -4.75 2.72 -12.34
C CYS A 422 -5.11 3.91 -11.47
N ARG A 423 -4.72 5.11 -11.89
CA ARG A 423 -5.02 6.37 -11.21
C ARG A 423 -4.77 7.58 -12.12
N ASP A 424 -5.39 8.68 -11.77
CA ASP A 424 -5.07 10.01 -12.28
C ASP A 424 -3.76 10.54 -11.67
N LEU A 425 -3.08 11.45 -12.38
CA LEU A 425 -1.97 12.24 -11.85
C LEU A 425 -2.41 13.58 -11.23
N GLY A 426 -3.70 13.90 -11.23
CA GLY A 426 -4.26 15.07 -10.57
C GLY A 426 -4.22 14.99 -9.04
N GLY A 427 -4.39 16.13 -8.39
CA GLY A 427 -4.47 16.29 -6.94
C GLY A 427 -3.17 16.69 -6.25
N TRP A 428 -2.01 16.40 -6.86
CA TRP A 428 -0.72 16.78 -6.29
C TRP A 428 -0.54 18.29 -6.24
N LYS A 429 0.10 18.76 -5.15
CA LYS A 429 0.44 20.17 -4.94
C LYS A 429 1.83 20.47 -5.47
N THR A 430 2.01 21.65 -6.04
CA THR A 430 3.32 22.18 -6.47
C THR A 430 3.95 23.02 -5.35
N LYS A 431 5.28 23.29 -5.40
CA LYS A 431 5.93 24.17 -4.39
C LYS A 431 5.29 25.56 -4.29
N ASP A 432 4.76 26.08 -5.40
CA ASP A 432 4.10 27.39 -5.46
C ASP A 432 2.62 27.34 -5.09
N GLY A 433 2.10 26.18 -4.65
CA GLY A 433 0.78 26.03 -4.06
C GLY A 433 -0.35 25.73 -5.04
N LYS A 434 -0.06 25.61 -6.35
CA LYS A 434 -1.03 25.18 -7.36
C LYS A 434 -1.34 23.70 -7.24
N THR A 435 -2.44 23.28 -7.86
CA THR A 435 -2.84 21.87 -7.92
C THR A 435 -2.78 21.34 -9.34
N VAL A 436 -2.26 20.12 -9.50
CA VAL A 436 -2.37 19.38 -10.76
C VAL A 436 -3.83 19.00 -10.98
N LYS A 437 -4.41 19.41 -12.11
CA LYS A 437 -5.79 19.14 -12.49
C LYS A 437 -6.03 17.65 -12.68
N TYR A 438 -7.16 17.18 -12.17
CA TYR A 438 -7.70 15.87 -12.48
C TYR A 438 -8.27 15.81 -13.92
N ARG A 439 -8.53 14.59 -14.36
CA ARG A 439 -9.11 14.15 -15.63
C ARG A 439 -8.36 14.59 -16.88
N LYS A 440 -7.03 14.68 -16.80
CA LYS A 440 -6.19 15.06 -17.94
C LYS A 440 -5.14 14.00 -18.27
N VAL A 441 -4.45 13.47 -17.26
CA VAL A 441 -3.36 12.52 -17.45
C VAL A 441 -3.50 11.39 -16.44
N TYR A 442 -3.69 10.18 -16.96
CA TYR A 442 -3.88 8.96 -16.21
C TYR A 442 -2.74 7.99 -16.46
N ARG A 443 -2.46 7.16 -15.46
CA ARG A 443 -1.47 6.08 -15.55
C ARG A 443 -2.06 4.75 -15.14
N GLY A 444 -1.44 3.65 -15.59
CA GLY A 444 -1.65 2.35 -14.97
C GLY A 444 -1.07 1.18 -15.73
N GLY A 445 -1.63 -0.01 -15.50
CA GLY A 445 -1.28 -1.25 -16.16
C GLY A 445 -1.81 -1.35 -17.59
N ARG A 446 -1.40 -2.42 -18.28
CA ARG A 446 -1.79 -2.69 -19.67
C ARG A 446 -3.30 -2.81 -19.88
N LEU A 447 -3.79 -2.21 -20.97
CA LEU A 447 -5.17 -2.35 -21.45
C LEU A 447 -5.36 -3.55 -22.38
N GLN A 448 -4.30 -4.01 -23.06
CA GLN A 448 -4.35 -5.13 -24.01
C GLN A 448 -3.10 -6.02 -23.92
N TRP A 449 -3.22 -7.29 -24.30
CA TRP A 449 -2.06 -8.17 -24.44
C TRP A 449 -1.61 -8.27 -25.89
N ALA A 450 -0.32 -8.56 -26.08
CA ALA A 450 0.28 -8.72 -27.41
C ALA A 450 -0.14 -10.03 -28.10
N THR A 451 -0.42 -11.07 -27.32
CA THR A 451 -0.98 -12.36 -27.76
C THR A 451 -2.41 -12.46 -27.24
N LYS A 452 -3.36 -12.91 -28.07
CA LYS A 452 -4.82 -12.79 -27.85
C LYS A 452 -5.40 -13.43 -26.56
N GLU A 453 -4.62 -14.06 -25.70
CA GLU A 453 -5.09 -14.53 -24.39
C GLU A 453 -3.96 -14.50 -23.33
N PRO A 454 -4.26 -14.17 -22.05
CA PRO A 454 -5.44 -13.45 -21.56
C PRO A 454 -5.16 -11.94 -21.36
N ALA A 455 -6.22 -11.10 -21.32
CA ALA A 455 -6.30 -9.67 -20.96
C ALA A 455 -6.28 -8.57 -22.06
N THR A 456 -7.22 -8.64 -23.00
CA THR A 456 -7.78 -7.40 -23.61
C THR A 456 -8.88 -6.83 -22.70
N LEU A 457 -9.19 -5.53 -22.82
CA LEU A 457 -10.38 -4.95 -22.20
C LEU A 457 -11.64 -5.74 -22.59
N THR A 458 -12.53 -6.00 -21.64
CA THR A 458 -13.91 -6.40 -21.94
C THR A 458 -14.69 -5.20 -22.46
N GLU A 459 -15.90 -5.42 -22.97
CA GLU A 459 -16.78 -4.33 -23.39
C GLU A 459 -17.10 -3.40 -22.22
N GLU A 460 -17.33 -3.96 -21.03
CA GLU A 460 -17.55 -3.20 -19.79
C GLU A 460 -16.29 -2.44 -19.36
N GLY A 461 -15.12 -3.08 -19.41
CA GLY A 461 -13.85 -2.43 -19.08
C GLY A 461 -13.53 -1.27 -20.01
N LEU A 462 -13.82 -1.41 -21.31
CA LEU A 462 -13.70 -0.31 -22.26
C LEU A 462 -14.71 0.80 -21.96
N ALA A 463 -15.97 0.46 -21.66
CA ALA A 463 -16.97 1.45 -21.29
C ALA A 463 -16.55 2.26 -20.05
N GLU A 464 -15.92 1.64 -19.05
CA GLU A 464 -15.37 2.33 -17.87
C GLU A 464 -14.23 3.29 -18.25
N VAL A 465 -13.29 2.86 -19.10
CA VAL A 465 -12.20 3.73 -19.58
C VAL A 465 -12.76 4.95 -20.33
N LEU A 466 -13.73 4.74 -21.21
CA LEU A 466 -14.34 5.81 -21.99
C LEU A 466 -15.22 6.73 -21.13
N ALA A 467 -15.87 6.19 -20.09
CA ALA A 467 -16.64 6.98 -19.13
C ALA A 467 -15.75 7.97 -18.37
N GLU A 468 -14.48 7.65 -18.10
CA GLU A 468 -13.51 8.62 -17.54
C GLU A 468 -13.11 9.72 -18.53
N GLY A 469 -13.55 9.64 -19.80
CA GLY A 469 -13.20 10.61 -20.83
C GLY A 469 -11.82 10.40 -21.44
N ILE A 470 -11.19 9.24 -21.20
CA ILE A 470 -9.89 8.88 -21.79
C ILE A 470 -10.04 8.76 -23.30
N LYS A 471 -9.24 9.53 -24.04
CA LYS A 471 -9.29 9.63 -25.51
C LYS A 471 -7.94 9.34 -26.19
N ALA A 472 -6.91 9.04 -25.41
CA ALA A 472 -5.57 8.81 -25.91
C ALA A 472 -4.86 7.72 -25.11
N GLN A 473 -4.10 6.87 -25.81
CA GLN A 473 -3.30 5.80 -25.21
C GLN A 473 -1.81 5.97 -25.56
N LEU A 474 -0.96 5.99 -24.53
CA LEU A 474 0.49 5.93 -24.66
C LEU A 474 1.02 4.57 -24.18
N GLU A 475 1.44 3.73 -25.12
CA GLU A 475 1.91 2.36 -24.91
C GLU A 475 3.44 2.33 -24.78
N LEU A 476 3.95 2.13 -23.56
CA LEU A 476 5.39 2.15 -23.29
C LEU A 476 6.07 0.79 -23.47
N ARG A 477 5.31 -0.30 -23.67
CA ARG A 477 5.90 -1.65 -23.74
C ARG A 477 6.67 -1.88 -25.04
N ASN A 478 7.69 -2.74 -24.93
CA ASN A 478 8.29 -3.38 -26.09
C ASN A 478 7.51 -4.65 -26.43
N THR A 479 6.67 -4.61 -27.46
CA THR A 479 5.83 -5.76 -27.87
C THR A 479 6.29 -6.41 -29.18
N ASN A 480 7.53 -6.17 -29.63
CA ASN A 480 8.05 -6.68 -30.91
C ASN A 480 7.03 -6.46 -32.08
N ASP A 481 6.48 -5.25 -32.17
CA ASP A 481 5.47 -4.82 -33.15
C ASP A 481 4.07 -5.45 -33.05
N ALA A 482 3.75 -6.19 -31.98
CA ALA A 482 2.43 -6.82 -31.84
C ALA A 482 1.29 -5.82 -31.56
N ILE A 483 1.58 -4.66 -30.96
CA ILE A 483 0.57 -3.62 -30.66
C ILE A 483 0.77 -2.43 -31.59
N LYS A 484 -0.09 -2.32 -32.60
CA LYS A 484 -0.09 -1.23 -33.59
C LYS A 484 -1.30 -0.31 -33.48
N GLU A 485 -2.27 -0.70 -32.68
CA GLU A 485 -3.55 -0.01 -32.52
C GLU A 485 -3.92 0.08 -31.04
N THR A 486 -4.65 1.14 -30.71
CA THR A 486 -5.14 1.39 -29.36
C THR A 486 -6.24 0.40 -28.95
N ALA A 487 -6.26 0.03 -27.67
CA ALA A 487 -7.35 -0.74 -27.04
C ALA A 487 -8.67 0.04 -26.98
N LEU A 488 -8.64 1.36 -27.22
CA LEU A 488 -9.80 2.23 -27.11
C LEU A 488 -10.72 2.15 -28.34
N GLY A 489 -10.22 1.60 -29.45
CA GLY A 489 -10.93 1.51 -30.73
C GLY A 489 -10.54 2.61 -31.73
N GLN A 490 -11.24 2.65 -32.87
CA GLN A 490 -10.93 3.60 -33.94
C GLN A 490 -11.21 5.05 -33.53
N GLY A 491 -10.36 5.99 -33.97
CA GLY A 491 -10.54 7.43 -33.78
C GLY A 491 -9.87 8.01 -32.53
N TYR A 492 -9.33 7.17 -31.64
CA TYR A 492 -8.58 7.62 -30.46
C TYR A 492 -7.09 7.81 -30.76
N ALA A 493 -6.45 8.76 -30.06
CA ALA A 493 -5.04 9.05 -30.26
C ALA A 493 -4.15 7.93 -29.70
N PHE A 494 -3.10 7.57 -30.41
CA PHE A 494 -2.24 6.45 -30.04
C PHE A 494 -0.77 6.78 -30.27
N CYS A 495 0.07 6.48 -29.29
CA CYS A 495 1.53 6.55 -29.41
C CYS A 495 2.17 5.32 -28.78
N ALA A 496 3.10 4.68 -29.48
CA ALA A 496 3.86 3.54 -28.99
C ALA A 496 5.36 3.74 -29.30
N PRO A 497 6.09 4.51 -28.47
CA PRO A 497 7.50 4.81 -28.72
C PRO A 497 8.41 3.58 -28.58
N ILE A 498 7.93 2.44 -28.08
CA ILE A 498 8.66 1.18 -27.85
C ILE A 498 9.88 1.42 -26.94
N ILE A 499 9.65 1.34 -25.62
CA ILE A 499 10.70 1.57 -24.61
C ILE A 499 11.04 0.23 -23.93
N ARG A 500 12.30 -0.20 -24.09
CA ARG A 500 12.79 -1.49 -23.58
C ARG A 500 13.11 -1.43 -22.09
N GLU A 501 13.79 -0.38 -21.67
CA GLU A 501 14.25 -0.17 -20.29
C GLU A 501 13.44 0.91 -19.56
N GLY A 502 13.46 0.90 -18.23
CA GLY A 502 12.81 1.92 -17.39
C GLY A 502 13.81 2.87 -16.74
N TYR A 503 13.30 3.79 -15.92
CA TYR A 503 14.07 4.57 -14.96
C TYR A 503 15.23 5.34 -15.58
N ALA A 504 16.43 5.33 -14.97
CA ALA A 504 17.57 6.12 -15.39
C ALA A 504 17.96 5.90 -16.86
N ASP A 505 17.67 4.74 -17.43
CA ASP A 505 17.99 4.46 -18.84
C ASP A 505 17.12 5.28 -19.80
N MET A 506 15.91 5.68 -19.40
CA MET A 506 15.07 6.62 -20.16
C MET A 506 15.60 8.06 -20.12
N LEU A 507 16.49 8.38 -19.18
CA LEU A 507 17.05 9.71 -18.98
C LEU A 507 18.48 9.82 -19.52
N ARG A 508 19.23 8.72 -19.54
CA ARG A 508 20.61 8.71 -20.03
C ARG A 508 20.63 8.74 -21.56
N PRO A 509 21.61 9.42 -22.18
CA PRO A 509 21.86 9.34 -23.61
C PRO A 509 22.39 7.94 -23.98
N SER A 510 21.52 6.95 -23.97
CA SER A 510 21.70 5.57 -24.43
C SER A 510 20.81 5.35 -25.66
N ASP A 511 21.19 4.45 -26.57
CA ASP A 511 20.43 3.87 -27.72
C ASP A 511 19.11 4.56 -28.16
N GLY A 512 19.10 5.89 -28.32
CA GLY A 512 17.92 6.68 -28.69
C GLY A 512 16.79 6.79 -27.65
N LEU A 513 16.98 6.36 -26.39
CA LEU A 513 15.93 6.36 -25.36
C LEU A 513 15.47 7.78 -24.95
N THR A 514 16.37 8.76 -24.88
CA THR A 514 15.99 10.16 -24.61
C THR A 514 15.07 10.74 -25.68
N GLY A 515 15.27 10.37 -26.95
CA GLY A 515 14.36 10.74 -28.05
C GLY A 515 12.96 10.15 -27.89
N LYS A 516 12.86 8.91 -27.38
CA LYS A 516 11.57 8.26 -27.05
C LYS A 516 10.92 8.89 -25.82
N THR A 517 11.70 9.28 -24.81
CA THR A 517 11.22 10.04 -23.64
C THR A 517 10.66 11.39 -24.05
N ARG A 518 11.34 12.11 -24.95
CA ARG A 518 10.82 13.33 -25.58
C ARG A 518 9.49 13.07 -26.29
N GLN A 519 9.41 12.04 -27.12
CA GLN A 519 8.19 11.66 -27.85
C GLN A 519 7.02 11.38 -26.90
N CYS A 520 7.24 10.70 -25.77
CA CYS A 520 6.22 10.49 -24.74
C CYS A 520 5.65 11.82 -24.24
N PHE A 521 6.53 12.76 -23.87
CA PHE A 521 6.12 14.05 -23.31
C PHE A 521 5.36 14.89 -24.35
N GLU A 522 5.89 15.03 -25.56
CA GLU A 522 5.23 15.78 -26.63
C GLU A 522 3.86 15.20 -26.98
N PHE A 523 3.70 13.88 -26.97
CA PHE A 523 2.39 13.24 -27.16
C PHE A 523 1.41 13.63 -26.05
N ILE A 524 1.84 13.61 -24.79
CA ILE A 524 1.00 14.01 -23.65
C ILE A 524 0.58 15.47 -23.78
N VAL A 525 1.53 16.39 -24.05
CA VAL A 525 1.25 17.83 -24.19
C VAL A 525 0.24 18.08 -25.32
N ASN A 526 0.44 17.47 -26.49
CA ASN A 526 -0.46 17.64 -27.63
C ASN A 526 -1.87 17.11 -27.35
N CYS A 527 -1.98 15.96 -26.68
CA CYS A 527 -3.29 15.44 -26.30
C CYS A 527 -3.99 16.34 -25.28
N VAL A 528 -3.27 16.89 -24.29
CA VAL A 528 -3.84 17.84 -23.32
C VAL A 528 -4.28 19.15 -23.99
N ARG A 529 -3.53 19.68 -24.96
CA ARG A 529 -3.93 20.84 -25.78
C ARG A 529 -5.24 20.62 -26.53
N GLU A 530 -5.46 19.40 -27.01
CA GLU A 530 -6.65 19.03 -27.78
C GLU A 530 -7.81 18.50 -26.91
N ASP A 531 -7.72 18.63 -25.59
CA ASP A 531 -8.68 18.09 -24.63
C ASP A 531 -8.96 16.58 -24.84
N LYS A 532 -7.88 15.83 -25.05
CA LYS A 532 -7.85 14.38 -25.15
C LYS A 532 -7.13 13.80 -23.93
N PRO A 533 -7.84 13.51 -22.82
CA PRO A 533 -7.21 12.90 -21.65
C PRO A 533 -6.45 11.62 -22.00
N VAL A 534 -5.23 11.51 -21.48
CA VAL A 534 -4.25 10.48 -21.86
C VAL A 534 -4.15 9.41 -20.80
N TYR A 535 -4.24 8.15 -21.19
CA TYR A 535 -3.86 7.01 -20.36
C TYR A 535 -2.54 6.42 -20.84
N PHE A 536 -1.48 6.54 -20.04
CA PHE A 536 -0.17 5.98 -20.35
C PHE A 536 0.18 4.78 -19.48
N HIS A 537 0.74 3.74 -20.08
CA HIS A 537 0.95 2.49 -19.37
C HIS A 537 2.15 1.69 -19.89
N CYS A 538 2.62 0.77 -19.05
CA CYS A 538 3.51 -0.30 -19.45
C CYS A 538 2.83 -1.65 -19.19
N SER A 539 3.53 -2.69 -18.72
CA SER A 539 2.91 -3.97 -18.35
C SER A 539 2.12 -3.88 -17.05
N LEU A 540 2.74 -3.33 -16.00
CA LEU A 540 2.19 -3.23 -14.65
C LEU A 540 1.93 -1.79 -14.20
N GLY A 541 2.26 -0.81 -15.06
CA GLY A 541 2.15 0.60 -14.70
C GLY A 541 3.20 1.09 -13.71
N ARG A 542 4.35 0.41 -13.62
CA ARG A 542 5.35 0.64 -12.58
C ARG A 542 6.61 1.36 -13.05
N ASP A 543 7.42 0.71 -13.88
CA ASP A 543 8.80 1.15 -14.10
C ASP A 543 8.89 2.30 -15.11
N ARG A 544 8.63 1.99 -16.39
CA ARG A 544 8.53 2.99 -17.46
C ARG A 544 7.44 4.02 -17.19
N THR A 545 6.29 3.54 -16.72
CA THR A 545 5.16 4.41 -16.32
C THR A 545 5.56 5.30 -15.13
N GLY A 546 6.19 4.78 -14.09
CA GLY A 546 6.65 5.59 -12.96
C GLY A 546 7.71 6.61 -13.37
N THR A 547 8.55 6.27 -14.35
CA THR A 547 9.54 7.22 -14.90
C THR A 547 8.86 8.36 -15.65
N VAL A 548 7.87 8.06 -16.50
CA VAL A 548 7.08 9.10 -17.18
C VAL A 548 6.30 9.95 -16.16
N ALA A 549 5.68 9.33 -15.16
CA ALA A 549 4.97 10.04 -14.09
C ALA A 549 5.90 10.98 -13.30
N MET A 550 7.10 10.51 -12.93
CA MET A 550 8.12 11.32 -12.24
C MET A 550 8.49 12.56 -13.04
N LEU A 551 8.70 12.41 -14.35
CA LEU A 551 9.05 13.53 -15.23
C LEU A 551 7.87 14.48 -15.46
N VAL A 552 6.66 13.95 -15.64
CA VAL A 552 5.44 14.75 -15.82
C VAL A 552 5.12 15.57 -14.57
N LEU A 553 5.10 14.96 -13.39
CA LEU A 553 4.86 15.67 -12.13
C LEU A 553 6.00 16.64 -11.80
N GLY A 554 7.24 16.23 -12.06
CA GLY A 554 8.42 17.06 -11.83
C GLY A 554 8.40 18.34 -12.67
N VAL A 555 8.09 18.27 -13.98
CA VAL A 555 8.01 19.48 -14.81
C VAL A 555 6.83 20.39 -14.44
N LEU A 556 5.76 19.81 -13.88
CA LEU A 556 4.62 20.56 -13.33
C LEU A 556 4.95 21.25 -12.00
N GLY A 557 6.08 20.96 -11.36
CA GLY A 557 6.50 21.63 -10.13
C GLY A 557 6.18 20.89 -8.83
N VAL A 558 5.82 19.60 -8.91
CA VAL A 558 5.60 18.74 -7.74
C VAL A 558 6.95 18.33 -7.14
N ASP A 559 6.98 18.20 -5.81
CA ASP A 559 8.20 17.88 -5.05
C ASP A 559 8.64 16.45 -5.22
N GLU A 560 9.95 16.21 -5.20
CA GLU A 560 10.48 14.85 -5.35
C GLU A 560 9.97 13.90 -4.25
N GLY A 561 9.74 14.43 -3.03
CA GLY A 561 9.13 13.67 -1.94
C GLY A 561 7.73 13.15 -2.26
N ASP A 562 6.87 14.01 -2.82
CA ASP A 562 5.52 13.63 -3.22
C ASP A 562 5.51 12.79 -4.50
N ILE A 563 6.44 13.03 -5.43
CA ILE A 563 6.66 12.15 -6.59
C ILE A 563 7.11 10.74 -6.13
N SER A 564 7.99 10.67 -5.13
CA SER A 564 8.38 9.43 -4.47
C SER A 564 7.19 8.72 -3.83
N LYS A 565 6.31 9.48 -3.16
CA LYS A 565 5.07 8.96 -2.59
C LYS A 565 4.12 8.42 -3.66
N GLU A 566 3.98 9.14 -4.78
CA GLU A 566 3.19 8.72 -5.94
C GLU A 566 3.73 7.42 -6.56
N TYR A 567 5.05 7.28 -6.68
CA TYR A 567 5.68 6.06 -7.17
C TYR A 567 5.39 4.87 -6.24
N GLU A 568 5.49 5.06 -4.92
CA GLU A 568 5.22 4.01 -3.94
C GLU A 568 3.77 3.51 -3.93
N LEU A 569 2.81 4.30 -4.41
CA LEU A 569 1.43 3.83 -4.62
C LEU A 569 1.36 2.58 -5.51
N THR A 570 2.37 2.34 -6.36
CA THR A 570 2.42 1.11 -7.14
C THR A 570 2.58 -0.16 -6.30
N GLN A 571 3.04 -0.07 -5.06
CA GLN A 571 3.09 -1.21 -4.14
C GLN A 571 1.71 -1.63 -3.62
N PHE A 572 0.70 -0.78 -3.76
CA PHE A 572 -0.69 -1.12 -3.45
C PHE A 572 -1.33 -1.99 -4.54
N ALA A 573 -0.69 -2.12 -5.71
CA ALA A 573 -1.16 -2.99 -6.78
C ALA A 573 -0.53 -4.40 -6.71
N PRO A 574 -1.32 -5.47 -6.78
CA PRO A 574 -0.79 -6.82 -6.74
C PRO A 574 0.09 -7.15 -7.94
N HIS A 575 1.18 -7.84 -7.66
CA HIS A 575 2.04 -8.40 -8.69
C HIS A 575 1.47 -9.73 -9.21
N TYR A 576 1.49 -9.94 -10.53
CA TYR A 576 1.14 -11.23 -11.17
C TYR A 576 2.04 -12.41 -10.76
N TRP A 577 3.04 -12.17 -9.90
CA TRP A 577 3.97 -13.19 -9.39
C TRP A 577 3.77 -13.51 -7.91
N GLY A 578 2.70 -13.02 -7.28
CA GLY A 578 2.35 -13.41 -5.92
C GLY A 578 3.37 -12.94 -4.90
N THR A 579 3.37 -11.64 -4.62
CA THR A 579 4.28 -11.03 -3.63
C THR A 579 4.12 -11.72 -2.29
N SER A 580 5.14 -12.49 -1.93
CA SER A 580 5.42 -12.79 -0.54
C SER A 580 5.97 -11.53 0.13
N GLU A 581 5.86 -11.43 1.45
CA GLU A 581 6.28 -10.27 2.26
C GLU A 581 7.74 -9.83 2.02
N GLY A 582 8.59 -10.74 1.52
CA GLY A 582 9.97 -10.45 1.13
C GLY A 582 10.15 -9.71 -0.20
N GLU A 583 9.08 -9.49 -0.98
CA GLU A 583 9.12 -8.77 -2.26
C GLU A 583 8.65 -7.31 -2.17
N HIS A 584 7.90 -6.92 -1.12
CA HIS A 584 7.57 -5.51 -0.89
C HIS A 584 8.82 -4.66 -0.62
N THR A 585 9.82 -5.26 0.03
CA THR A 585 11.14 -4.64 0.20
C THR A 585 11.80 -4.42 -1.15
N LEU A 586 11.82 -5.40 -2.06
CA LEU A 586 12.54 -5.37 -3.34
C LEU A 586 12.12 -4.22 -4.27
N PHE A 587 10.95 -3.65 -4.03
CA PHE A 587 10.24 -2.84 -5.00
C PHE A 587 9.80 -1.46 -4.48
N SER A 588 10.04 -1.19 -3.19
CA SER A 588 9.88 0.13 -2.58
C SER A 588 10.88 1.13 -3.14
N ARG A 589 10.70 2.43 -2.82
CA ARG A 589 11.67 3.46 -3.20
C ARG A 589 13.07 3.23 -2.60
N THR A 590 13.18 2.46 -1.53
CA THR A 590 14.46 2.19 -0.83
C THR A 590 15.27 1.07 -1.45
N ALA A 591 14.63 -0.01 -1.93
CA ALA A 591 15.36 -1.12 -2.55
C ALA A 591 15.34 -1.09 -4.08
N GLU A 592 14.43 -0.34 -4.70
CA GLU A 592 14.43 -0.16 -6.15
C GLU A 592 15.54 0.83 -6.54
N TYR A 593 16.76 0.31 -6.66
CA TYR A 593 17.93 1.08 -7.12
C TYR A 593 17.67 1.81 -8.44
N ALA A 594 16.80 1.26 -9.31
CA ALA A 594 16.48 1.88 -10.58
C ALA A 594 15.67 3.17 -10.41
N TYR A 595 14.62 3.19 -9.58
CA TYR A 595 13.84 4.40 -9.30
C TYR A 595 14.70 5.48 -8.66
N LYS A 596 15.41 5.12 -7.58
CA LYS A 596 16.38 6.01 -6.93
C LYS A 596 17.39 6.55 -7.95
N GLY A 597 17.92 5.69 -8.81
CA GLY A 597 18.88 6.06 -9.84
C GLY A 597 18.33 7.07 -10.85
N ALA A 598 17.04 7.02 -11.19
CA ALA A 598 16.40 8.00 -12.08
C ALA A 598 16.29 9.38 -11.42
N ALA A 599 15.83 9.42 -10.17
CA ALA A 599 15.71 10.68 -9.43
C ALA A 599 17.10 11.28 -9.13
N SER A 600 18.07 10.47 -8.69
CA SER A 600 19.47 10.90 -8.51
C SER A 600 20.06 11.43 -9.82
N TYR A 601 19.76 10.82 -10.97
CA TYR A 601 20.27 11.29 -12.26
C TYR A 601 19.84 12.73 -12.56
N ILE A 602 18.57 13.10 -12.31
CA ILE A 602 18.10 14.48 -12.43
C ILE A 602 18.87 15.40 -11.46
N TRP A 603 18.92 15.02 -10.19
CA TRP A 603 19.57 15.82 -9.15
C TRP A 603 21.06 16.05 -9.41
N ASP A 604 21.77 15.06 -9.92
CA ASP A 604 23.22 15.08 -10.08
C ASP A 604 23.65 15.79 -11.38
N ASN A 605 22.82 15.71 -12.43
CA ASN A 605 23.20 16.19 -13.77
C ASN A 605 22.50 17.50 -14.17
N PHE A 606 21.32 17.79 -13.63
CA PHE A 606 20.49 18.91 -14.07
C PHE A 606 20.15 19.93 -12.97
N THR A 607 20.33 19.59 -11.71
CA THR A 607 20.10 20.50 -10.58
C THR A 607 21.42 21.04 -10.02
N LYS A 608 21.49 22.35 -9.76
CA LYS A 608 22.65 23.01 -9.15
C LYS A 608 22.28 23.82 -7.91
N GLY A 609 23.16 23.83 -6.91
CA GLY A 609 22.99 24.67 -5.73
C GLY A 609 21.66 24.43 -5.02
N SER A 610 20.86 25.50 -4.85
CA SER A 610 19.56 25.48 -4.19
C SER A 610 18.36 25.33 -5.14
N GLU A 611 18.60 24.93 -6.40
CA GLU A 611 17.51 24.69 -7.36
C GLU A 611 16.63 23.51 -6.93
N SER A 612 15.35 23.56 -7.31
CA SER A 612 14.39 22.50 -7.04
C SER A 612 14.56 21.30 -7.99
N PHE A 613 13.97 20.15 -7.61
CA PHE A 613 13.87 18.99 -8.51
C PHE A 613 13.19 19.37 -9.83
N ALA A 614 12.10 20.13 -9.75
CA ALA A 614 11.35 20.61 -10.90
C ALA A 614 12.21 21.41 -11.89
N THR A 615 13.11 22.26 -11.39
CA THR A 615 14.07 23.00 -12.22
C THR A 615 15.01 22.04 -12.95
N GLY A 616 15.46 20.99 -12.28
CA GLY A 616 16.28 19.94 -12.89
C GLY A 616 15.53 19.17 -13.98
N VAL A 617 14.26 18.81 -13.75
CA VAL A 617 13.41 18.12 -14.73
C VAL A 617 13.15 18.99 -15.96
N GLU A 618 12.88 20.29 -15.79
CA GLU A 618 12.74 21.24 -16.89
C GLU A 618 14.01 21.32 -17.74
N LYS A 619 15.18 21.48 -17.10
CA LYS A 619 16.47 21.46 -17.80
C LYS A 619 16.75 20.15 -18.53
N PHE A 620 16.35 19.02 -17.94
CA PHE A 620 16.43 17.73 -18.61
C PHE A 620 15.58 17.71 -19.89
N PHE A 621 14.32 18.14 -19.82
CA PHE A 621 13.44 18.19 -20.98
C PHE A 621 13.98 19.10 -22.10
N LEU A 622 14.47 20.28 -21.74
CA LEU A 622 15.14 21.18 -22.69
C LEU A 622 16.38 20.52 -23.31
N SER A 623 17.16 19.78 -22.53
CA SER A 623 18.38 19.11 -23.03
C SER A 623 18.10 18.00 -24.05
N ILE A 624 16.93 17.36 -23.98
CA ILE A 624 16.52 16.32 -24.94
C ILE A 624 15.71 16.89 -26.12
N GLY A 625 15.49 18.21 -26.16
CA GLY A 625 14.88 18.93 -27.29
C GLY A 625 13.38 19.23 -27.17
N VAL A 626 12.78 19.10 -25.98
CA VAL A 626 11.44 19.64 -25.72
C VAL A 626 11.52 21.17 -25.73
N SER A 627 10.54 21.86 -26.33
CA SER A 627 10.54 23.32 -26.36
C SER A 627 10.06 23.92 -25.03
N GLN A 628 10.57 25.10 -24.68
CA GLN A 628 10.06 25.84 -23.52
C GLN A 628 8.55 26.11 -23.64
N GLN A 629 8.07 26.40 -24.85
CA GLN A 629 6.64 26.63 -25.11
C GLN A 629 5.79 25.41 -24.78
N ASP A 630 6.24 24.18 -25.09
CA ASP A 630 5.52 22.96 -24.73
C ASP A 630 5.43 22.78 -23.21
N ILE A 631 6.50 23.12 -22.49
CA ILE A 631 6.53 23.07 -21.03
C ILE A 631 5.56 24.10 -20.43
N ASP A 632 5.60 25.33 -20.92
CA ASP A 632 4.77 26.43 -20.41
C ASP A 632 3.28 26.18 -20.71
N ASP A 633 2.95 25.73 -21.92
CA ASP A 633 1.59 25.34 -22.30
C ASP A 633 1.10 24.20 -21.41
N PHE A 634 1.92 23.17 -21.22
CA PHE A 634 1.56 22.03 -20.38
C PHE A 634 1.25 22.45 -18.95
N ARG A 635 2.10 23.30 -18.34
CA ARG A 635 1.87 23.88 -17.01
C ARG A 635 0.56 24.67 -16.97
N SER A 636 0.31 25.53 -17.97
CA SER A 636 -0.91 26.35 -18.01
C SER A 636 -2.20 25.53 -18.10
N LEU A 637 -2.14 24.39 -18.80
CA LEU A 637 -3.29 23.51 -19.01
C LEU A 637 -3.51 22.58 -17.83
N MET A 638 -2.43 22.13 -17.17
CA MET A 638 -2.47 21.12 -16.10
C MET A 638 -2.53 21.69 -14.68
N LEU A 639 -2.30 22.98 -14.45
CA LEU A 639 -2.31 23.58 -13.10
C LEU A 639 -3.53 24.49 -12.91
N GLU A 640 -4.10 24.47 -11.70
CA GLU A 640 -5.14 25.38 -11.21
C GLU A 640 -4.83 25.98 -9.84
#